data_AF-A0A2R6JV34-F1
#
_entry.id   AF-A0A2R6JV34-F1
#
_cell.length_a   1.000
_cell.length_b   1.000
_cell.length_c   1.000
_cell.angle_alpha   90.00
_cell.angle_beta   90.00
_cell.angle_gamma   90.00
#
_symmetry.space_group_name_H-M   'P 1'
#
loop_
_entity.id
_entity.type
_entity.pdbx_description
1 polymer ?
#
loop_
_entity_poly.entity_id
_entity_poly.type
_entity_poly.pdbx_seq_one_letter_code
_entity_poly.pdbx_strand_id
1 'polypeptide(L)'
;MSVDVGTYRFDNHEPLTSYDVPVNCVEQERYWVDAPFSFVSIYDDLEANELRYHVVEPSLTTAQERLLASLKGDIRNHLLYTTTEVEIDEEDVLRSQLEETLEQYGADITVEEFHKYLYYIDRDFTGYHRIQPIMHDPHIEDISCDGYDIPIFVYHDGYTDLKTNISFGRADLDDLIVRLGQMSDRQLSVAEPISNATLPDGSRAELVYTEEVSAHGSAFTIRQYDEDTMTPVDLINYGTFTVEQMAYFWLAIENRMNLIFAGGTASGKTTSMNAVSMFLPPGSKVVTIEDTREISLAHDNWLSNITRERLSEAADIGMYALLRSALRHRPEYIIVGEVRGEEALTLFQAMNTGHTTYSTMHADSVQTVINRLENDPINVPRAMVQSLDILSVQTLSRQGDERVRRADSVVEIGNIDDRTGELNFSDLYSWDPATDSVSGEYTDSRVLEQIRQTNGWSEREFREEFRNRRRIMAYLVDQEVDGYEEFTAVINRYARDPAAVLSEIDEEMDALVVGSRLESTNRQLNRIALQLFGSYVDNNTPRQVRREGLVQSARLGVTYRVYAAKTLLYASLCVMAGSLLGIAAIGFVFDLLAVPEAMLRSELPGQLEFLAGQLAFPDLTPAQVVAAFVVGGVVNGVGTGVLVYLYRWYQPRQIADKREAGIDESLPRTVAFMFALSRSGMTHKKLVEITGQNSDYFGEAAEELVVSLRDMQFSNADFLNATRRLAQTTPSTEFANFAENLSDVLRTGRSMSEYFREEYEKYKDDRQTRQQQVLEELAALAEGYVALLVAGPLFLITILVIIGLLFGDTLGPLRVFVYVIIPLTTIGFMSYLGRLTAELGLDSEGGVAEIGAEMLHRGGPSSSEETSDRAVTDGGALPTDRANLERIYMYDRLRGVRQTIANPLDAAVRSPLTVLYVSTAIATTYVFVQLYELYSTGTVSISTVDDYVIQGTLLVLAPFSVAEYVSSSRLKRIERALPDFIDRLADRTEAGMGVTRSIRELDPESVPGLTDLIRQVRRDIEFGAKTSDALVRFASRAESPLAARAVVLIVNAVHASDDVAPVLRIAADEAQTDRRLERRRRQELIIYVLIIYISFFVFIGIVAALVLIFIPALPSGSELTGGAGGQSVPGTGLGAGLTGTSGQRQTGAYATVMLHSTIIQGAVSGFTAGKLSQGDLLSGAKHATLMIAVAYLALLLLPVPA
;
A
#
# COMPACT_ATOMS: atom_id res chain seq x y z
N MET A 1 -39.58 -8.49 -32.85
CA MET A 1 -38.28 -9.17 -32.63
C MET A 1 -37.63 -8.35 -31.54
N SER A 2 -37.20 -8.95 -30.44
CA SER A 2 -36.48 -8.20 -29.40
C SER A 2 -35.09 -7.85 -29.93
N VAL A 3 -34.69 -6.59 -29.86
CA VAL A 3 -33.31 -6.20 -30.17
C VAL A 3 -32.46 -6.66 -28.98
N ASP A 4 -31.42 -7.48 -29.21
CA ASP A 4 -30.54 -7.98 -28.14
C ASP A 4 -29.41 -6.96 -27.89
N VAL A 5 -29.56 -6.16 -26.83
CA VAL A 5 -28.74 -4.98 -26.56
C VAL A 5 -27.62 -5.32 -25.58
N GLY A 6 -26.62 -6.05 -26.06
CA GLY A 6 -25.40 -6.31 -25.29
C GLY A 6 -24.55 -5.05 -25.09
N THR A 7 -23.64 -5.02 -24.11
CA THR A 7 -22.67 -3.92 -23.93
C THR A 7 -21.58 -3.96 -25.01
N TYR A 8 -21.25 -2.81 -25.60
CA TYR A 8 -20.10 -2.71 -26.52
C TYR A 8 -18.78 -3.06 -25.81
N ARG A 9 -17.87 -3.74 -26.52
CA ARG A 9 -16.59 -4.24 -26.02
C ARG A 9 -15.55 -4.18 -27.11
N PHE A 10 -14.47 -3.42 -26.89
CA PHE A 10 -13.45 -3.11 -27.90
C PHE A 10 -12.77 -4.35 -28.52
N ASP A 11 -12.61 -5.44 -27.75
CA ASP A 11 -11.91 -6.65 -28.25
C ASP A 11 -12.77 -7.61 -29.08
N ASN A 12 -14.09 -7.55 -28.93
CA ASN A 12 -15.02 -8.50 -29.56
C ASN A 12 -15.86 -7.89 -30.69
N HIS A 13 -15.99 -6.58 -30.68
CA HIS A 13 -16.82 -5.85 -31.60
C HIS A 13 -15.96 -5.05 -32.56
N GLU A 14 -16.49 -4.75 -33.74
CA GLU A 14 -15.75 -3.90 -34.67
C GLU A 14 -15.51 -2.50 -34.05
N PRO A 15 -14.34 -1.87 -34.31
CA PRO A 15 -14.09 -0.51 -33.87
C PRO A 15 -15.20 0.43 -34.33
N LEU A 16 -15.76 1.21 -33.40
CA LEU A 16 -16.82 2.17 -33.75
C LEU A 16 -16.28 3.25 -34.71
N THR A 17 -15.02 3.63 -34.50
CA THR A 17 -14.28 4.65 -35.25
C THR A 17 -13.28 4.03 -36.22
N SER A 18 -13.11 4.64 -37.41
CA SER A 18 -12.09 4.25 -38.39
C SER A 18 -11.47 5.51 -39.00
N TYR A 19 -10.15 5.67 -38.93
CA TYR A 19 -9.45 6.80 -39.52
C TYR A 19 -8.03 6.47 -39.96
N ASP A 20 -7.74 6.75 -41.23
CA ASP A 20 -6.42 6.68 -41.82
C ASP A 20 -5.92 8.10 -42.11
N VAL A 21 -4.68 8.40 -41.68
CA VAL A 21 -4.04 9.70 -41.91
C VAL A 21 -3.80 9.89 -43.41
N PRO A 22 -4.13 11.05 -44.01
CA PRO A 22 -3.93 11.29 -45.44
C PRO A 22 -2.46 11.14 -45.87
N VAL A 23 -2.23 10.73 -47.12
CA VAL A 23 -0.88 10.37 -47.65
C VAL A 23 0.15 11.51 -47.57
N ASN A 24 -0.29 12.77 -47.60
CA ASN A 24 0.57 13.96 -47.53
C ASN A 24 0.58 14.61 -46.14
N CYS A 25 0.12 13.89 -45.11
CA CYS A 25 0.05 14.37 -43.75
C CYS A 25 0.95 13.51 -42.83
N VAL A 26 1.56 14.15 -41.82
CA VAL A 26 2.34 13.46 -40.79
C VAL A 26 1.64 13.64 -39.45
N GLU A 27 1.13 12.54 -38.89
CA GLU A 27 0.52 12.53 -37.55
C GLU A 27 1.59 12.84 -36.50
N GLN A 28 1.32 13.88 -35.71
CA GLN A 28 2.15 14.30 -34.58
C GLN A 28 1.68 13.58 -33.32
N GLU A 29 0.36 13.56 -33.11
CA GLU A 29 -0.24 13.04 -31.88
C GLU A 29 -1.64 12.46 -32.14
N ARG A 30 -2.02 11.46 -31.34
CA ARG A 30 -3.35 10.87 -31.32
C ARG A 30 -3.72 10.47 -29.90
N TYR A 31 -4.86 10.94 -29.42
CA TYR A 31 -5.38 10.61 -28.09
C TYR A 31 -6.91 10.50 -28.10
N TRP A 32 -7.43 9.72 -27.16
CA TRP A 32 -8.87 9.58 -26.94
C TRP A 32 -9.41 10.79 -26.21
N VAL A 33 -10.63 11.18 -26.56
CA VAL A 33 -11.36 12.23 -25.85
C VAL A 33 -12.62 11.68 -25.20
N ASP A 34 -13.35 10.82 -25.90
CA ASP A 34 -14.50 10.10 -25.36
C ASP A 34 -14.42 8.63 -25.82
N ALA A 35 -13.64 7.82 -25.12
CA ALA A 35 -13.41 6.43 -25.51
C ALA A 35 -14.65 5.57 -25.19
N PRO A 36 -15.14 4.73 -26.13
CA PRO A 36 -14.54 4.37 -27.43
C PRO A 36 -15.14 5.11 -28.64
N PHE A 37 -15.89 6.19 -28.43
CA PHE A 37 -16.68 6.86 -29.45
C PHE A 37 -15.91 7.89 -30.27
N SER A 38 -15.04 8.68 -29.65
CA SER A 38 -14.31 9.72 -30.35
C SER A 38 -12.87 9.91 -29.86
N PHE A 39 -11.98 10.17 -30.82
CA PHE A 39 -10.59 10.50 -30.59
C PHE A 39 -10.14 11.61 -31.55
N VAL A 40 -9.02 12.23 -31.21
CA VAL A 40 -8.43 13.32 -31.98
C VAL A 40 -7.12 12.85 -32.60
N SER A 41 -6.87 13.26 -33.83
CA SER A 41 -5.59 13.12 -34.52
C SER A 41 -5.09 14.51 -34.92
N ILE A 42 -3.93 14.90 -34.41
CA ILE A 42 -3.23 16.13 -34.78
C ILE A 42 -2.17 15.77 -35.81
N TYR A 43 -2.27 16.37 -37.00
CA TYR A 43 -1.34 16.09 -38.08
C TYR A 43 -0.86 17.35 -38.79
N ASP A 44 0.36 17.28 -39.29
CA ASP A 44 1.00 18.30 -40.13
C ASP A 44 0.59 18.07 -41.59
N ASP A 45 -0.14 19.01 -42.18
CA ASP A 45 -0.47 19.03 -43.60
C ASP A 45 0.70 19.65 -44.37
N LEU A 46 1.52 18.80 -45.00
CA LEU A 46 2.73 19.23 -45.69
C LEU A 46 2.46 20.09 -46.93
N GLU A 47 1.25 20.06 -47.49
CA GLU A 47 0.87 20.91 -48.63
C GLU A 47 0.46 22.30 -48.17
N ALA A 48 -0.33 22.37 -47.10
CA ALA A 48 -0.80 23.63 -46.52
C ALA A 48 0.23 24.27 -45.56
N ASN A 49 1.23 23.51 -45.12
CA ASN A 49 2.22 23.89 -44.11
C ASN A 49 1.56 24.43 -42.83
N GLU A 50 0.54 23.70 -42.37
CA GLU A 50 -0.26 24.02 -41.17
C GLU A 50 -0.57 22.73 -40.40
N LEU A 51 -0.65 22.82 -39.07
CA LEU A 51 -1.16 21.75 -38.23
C LEU A 51 -2.69 21.77 -38.26
N ARG A 52 -3.29 20.57 -38.24
CA ARG A 52 -4.75 20.40 -38.20
C ARG A 52 -5.17 19.53 -37.05
N TYR A 53 -6.32 19.88 -36.48
CA TYR A 53 -6.99 19.15 -35.42
C TYR A 53 -8.14 18.33 -36.03
N HIS A 54 -8.03 17.01 -36.04
CA HIS A 54 -9.02 16.17 -36.71
C HIS A 54 -9.78 15.30 -35.72
N VAL A 55 -11.06 15.63 -35.53
CA VAL A 55 -12.00 14.84 -34.74
C VAL A 55 -12.44 13.62 -35.54
N VAL A 56 -12.33 12.46 -34.91
CA VAL A 56 -12.80 11.18 -35.45
C VAL A 56 -13.96 10.70 -34.59
N GLU A 57 -15.13 10.56 -35.20
CA GLU A 57 -16.36 10.02 -34.59
C GLU A 57 -16.71 8.65 -35.22
N PRO A 58 -17.72 7.92 -34.70
CA PRO A 58 -18.07 6.62 -35.23
C PRO A 58 -18.53 6.68 -36.69
N SER A 59 -17.94 5.85 -37.57
CA SER A 59 -18.21 5.93 -39.00
C SER A 59 -19.56 5.29 -39.36
N LEU A 60 -20.37 6.00 -40.16
CA LEU A 60 -21.67 5.54 -40.64
C LEU A 60 -21.64 5.32 -42.16
N THR A 61 -22.30 4.26 -42.62
CA THR A 61 -22.60 4.07 -44.05
C THR A 61 -23.78 4.95 -44.46
N THR A 62 -23.93 5.23 -45.76
CA THR A 62 -25.06 6.01 -46.29
C THR A 62 -26.44 5.43 -45.96
N ALA A 63 -26.54 4.11 -45.70
CA ALA A 63 -27.78 3.50 -45.23
C ALA A 63 -28.04 3.81 -43.75
N GLN A 64 -27.00 3.72 -42.92
CA GLN A 64 -27.06 4.00 -41.47
C GLN A 64 -27.34 5.49 -41.21
N GLU A 65 -26.78 6.41 -41.99
CA GLU A 65 -27.08 7.85 -41.90
C GLU A 65 -28.57 8.15 -42.13
N ARG A 66 -29.19 7.50 -43.12
CA ARG A 66 -30.63 7.66 -43.41
C ARG A 66 -31.50 7.09 -42.31
N LEU A 67 -31.09 5.97 -41.72
CA LEU A 67 -31.79 5.37 -40.59
C LEU A 67 -31.70 6.29 -39.37
N LEU A 68 -30.51 6.77 -39.02
CA LEU A 68 -30.29 7.72 -37.92
C LEU A 68 -31.14 8.98 -38.07
N ALA A 69 -31.26 9.55 -39.28
CA ALA A 69 -32.11 10.71 -39.53
C ALA A 69 -33.61 10.41 -39.27
N SER A 70 -34.06 9.19 -39.59
CA SER A 70 -35.45 8.75 -39.32
C SER A 70 -35.67 8.53 -37.81
N LEU A 71 -34.72 7.89 -37.14
CA LEU A 71 -34.75 7.65 -35.69
C LEU A 71 -34.80 8.95 -34.90
N LYS A 72 -33.96 9.94 -35.25
CA LYS A 72 -33.98 11.27 -34.62
C LYS A 72 -35.33 11.95 -34.77
N GLY A 73 -35.96 11.84 -35.93
CA GLY A 73 -37.29 12.39 -36.18
C GLY A 73 -38.37 11.78 -35.29
N ASP A 74 -38.38 10.46 -35.18
CA ASP A 74 -39.41 9.71 -34.44
C ASP A 74 -39.23 9.79 -32.92
N ILE A 75 -37.99 9.66 -32.43
CA ILE A 75 -37.65 9.81 -31.01
C ILE A 75 -38.01 11.23 -30.53
N ARG A 76 -37.65 12.28 -31.30
CA ARG A 76 -38.01 13.67 -30.97
C ARG A 76 -39.53 13.83 -30.84
N ASN A 77 -40.30 13.25 -31.77
CA ASN A 77 -41.75 13.33 -31.71
C ASN A 77 -42.33 12.62 -30.48
N HIS A 78 -41.75 11.49 -30.05
CA HIS A 78 -42.19 10.78 -28.84
C HIS A 78 -41.88 11.55 -27.55
N LEU A 79 -40.69 12.13 -27.46
CA LEU A 79 -40.25 12.89 -26.29
C LEU A 79 -41.09 14.17 -26.07
N LEU A 80 -41.55 14.82 -27.15
CA LEU A 80 -42.41 16.03 -27.07
C LEU A 80 -43.76 15.81 -26.36
N TYR A 81 -44.25 14.57 -26.27
CA TYR A 81 -45.53 14.24 -25.63
C TYR A 81 -45.41 13.50 -24.29
N THR A 82 -44.18 13.21 -23.85
CA THR A 82 -43.91 12.50 -22.60
C THR A 82 -43.60 13.53 -21.51
N THR A 83 -44.49 13.67 -20.52
CA THR A 83 -44.27 14.57 -19.37
C THR A 83 -43.58 13.77 -18.27
N THR A 84 -42.28 13.94 -18.10
CA THR A 84 -41.51 13.19 -17.09
C THR A 84 -41.45 14.00 -15.78
N GLU A 85 -42.17 13.55 -14.75
CA GLU A 85 -42.20 14.15 -13.38
C GLU A 85 -41.29 13.40 -12.37
N VAL A 86 -40.33 12.59 -12.85
CA VAL A 86 -39.44 11.76 -12.01
C VAL A 86 -37.99 12.01 -12.42
N GLU A 87 -37.08 12.18 -11.46
CA GLU A 87 -35.61 12.14 -11.67
C GLU A 87 -35.22 10.73 -12.16
N ILE A 88 -35.23 10.55 -13.47
CA ILE A 88 -34.73 9.36 -14.17
C ILE A 88 -33.49 9.83 -14.95
N ASP A 89 -32.49 8.97 -15.07
CA ASP A 89 -31.29 9.22 -15.87
C ASP A 89 -31.67 9.46 -17.36
N GLU A 90 -31.25 10.58 -17.92
CA GLU A 90 -31.59 11.01 -19.29
C GLU A 90 -31.04 10.04 -20.35
N GLU A 91 -29.86 9.46 -20.09
CA GLU A 91 -29.22 8.48 -20.98
C GLU A 91 -30.05 7.19 -21.05
N ASP A 92 -30.58 6.72 -19.92
CA ASP A 92 -31.43 5.52 -19.83
C ASP A 92 -32.75 5.72 -20.59
N VAL A 93 -33.31 6.92 -20.55
CA VAL A 93 -34.53 7.26 -21.31
C VAL A 93 -34.25 7.23 -22.81
N LEU A 94 -33.17 7.86 -23.26
CA LEU A 94 -32.79 7.86 -24.69
C LEU A 94 -32.46 6.46 -25.20
N ARG A 95 -31.72 5.67 -24.40
CA ARG A 95 -31.44 4.26 -24.70
C ARG A 95 -32.73 3.46 -24.85
N SER A 96 -33.62 3.54 -23.86
CA SER A 96 -34.89 2.80 -23.88
C SER A 96 -35.77 3.18 -25.08
N GLN A 97 -35.82 4.47 -25.42
CA GLN A 97 -36.58 4.96 -26.58
C GLN A 97 -35.97 4.55 -27.92
N LEU A 98 -34.63 4.52 -28.01
CA LEU A 98 -33.93 4.00 -29.17
C LEU A 98 -34.26 2.51 -29.37
N GLU A 99 -34.19 1.70 -28.32
CA GLU A 99 -34.55 0.28 -28.36
C GLU A 99 -35.99 0.07 -28.84
N GLU A 100 -36.96 0.79 -28.26
CA GLU A 100 -38.37 0.67 -28.62
C GLU A 100 -38.61 1.06 -30.10
N THR A 101 -37.99 2.15 -30.56
CA THR A 101 -38.15 2.62 -31.94
C THR A 101 -37.54 1.63 -32.94
N LEU A 102 -36.37 1.05 -32.62
CA LEU A 102 -35.72 0.04 -33.45
C LEU A 102 -36.54 -1.26 -33.52
N GLU A 103 -37.15 -1.68 -32.41
CA GLU A 103 -38.06 -2.82 -32.37
C GLU A 103 -39.32 -2.58 -33.23
N GLN A 104 -39.89 -1.38 -33.18
CA GLN A 104 -41.05 -0.99 -33.99
C GLN A 104 -40.73 -1.03 -35.49
N TYR A 105 -39.51 -0.63 -35.87
CA TYR A 105 -39.05 -0.70 -37.25
C TYR A 105 -38.78 -2.14 -37.72
N GLY A 106 -38.68 -3.10 -36.78
CA GLY A 106 -38.28 -4.47 -37.07
C GLY A 106 -36.85 -4.54 -37.64
N ALA A 107 -35.99 -3.61 -37.22
CA ALA A 107 -34.62 -3.53 -37.68
C ALA A 107 -33.77 -4.62 -37.01
N ASP A 108 -32.97 -5.32 -37.80
CA ASP A 108 -31.95 -6.26 -37.31
C ASP A 108 -30.62 -5.50 -37.28
N ILE A 109 -30.16 -5.15 -36.07
CA ILE A 109 -29.07 -4.21 -35.83
C ILE A 109 -28.02 -4.89 -34.97
N THR A 110 -26.74 -4.70 -35.30
CA THR A 110 -25.64 -5.24 -34.49
C THR A 110 -25.38 -4.40 -33.23
N VAL A 111 -24.65 -4.96 -32.26
CA VAL A 111 -24.29 -4.23 -31.03
C VAL A 111 -23.50 -2.95 -31.35
N GLU A 112 -22.62 -2.99 -32.35
CA GLU A 112 -21.86 -1.84 -32.82
C GLU A 112 -22.77 -0.77 -33.41
N GLU A 113 -23.66 -1.17 -34.31
CA GLU A 113 -24.60 -0.24 -34.94
C GLU A 113 -25.50 0.43 -33.90
N PHE A 114 -25.97 -0.32 -32.90
CA PHE A 114 -26.74 0.24 -31.78
C PHE A 114 -25.95 1.32 -31.04
N HIS A 115 -24.70 1.05 -30.64
CA HIS A 115 -23.88 2.02 -29.91
C HIS A 115 -23.45 3.20 -30.78
N LYS A 116 -23.29 3.03 -32.10
CA LYS A 116 -23.13 4.15 -33.05
C LYS A 116 -24.36 5.05 -33.03
N TYR A 117 -25.56 4.48 -33.11
CA TYR A 117 -26.79 5.27 -33.07
C TYR A 117 -27.01 5.94 -31.71
N LEU A 118 -26.74 5.22 -30.62
CA LEU A 118 -26.83 5.76 -29.26
C LEU A 118 -25.92 6.98 -29.10
N TYR A 119 -24.65 6.88 -29.51
CA TYR A 119 -23.73 8.01 -29.52
C TYR A 119 -24.29 9.23 -30.26
N TYR A 120 -24.74 9.06 -31.51
CA TYR A 120 -25.27 10.18 -32.29
C TYR A 120 -26.62 10.73 -31.80
N ILE A 121 -27.38 9.94 -31.03
CA ILE A 121 -28.63 10.37 -30.41
C ILE A 121 -28.31 11.15 -29.16
N ASP A 122 -27.53 10.60 -28.23
CA ASP A 122 -27.11 11.30 -27.03
C ASP A 122 -26.41 12.63 -27.38
N ARG A 123 -25.42 12.58 -28.28
CA ARG A 123 -24.70 13.77 -28.75
C ARG A 123 -25.60 14.90 -29.24
N ASP A 124 -26.70 14.56 -29.93
CA ASP A 124 -27.58 15.55 -30.56
C ASP A 124 -28.82 15.91 -29.71
N PHE A 125 -29.18 15.12 -28.68
CA PHE A 125 -30.34 15.36 -27.81
C PHE A 125 -29.97 15.93 -26.45
N THR A 126 -28.94 15.42 -25.79
CA THR A 126 -28.45 15.84 -24.46
C THR A 126 -27.17 16.67 -24.58
N GLY A 127 -26.23 16.26 -25.43
CA GLY A 127 -24.91 16.88 -25.51
C GLY A 127 -24.75 18.01 -26.54
N TYR A 128 -23.50 18.37 -26.91
CA TYR A 128 -23.17 19.59 -27.67
C TYR A 128 -23.15 19.44 -29.20
N HIS A 129 -23.89 18.47 -29.76
CA HIS A 129 -23.90 18.20 -31.20
C HIS A 129 -22.47 17.89 -31.71
N ARG A 130 -22.14 18.27 -32.95
CA ARG A 130 -20.83 17.95 -33.55
C ARG A 130 -19.62 18.52 -32.80
N ILE A 131 -19.77 19.53 -31.94
CA ILE A 131 -18.64 20.05 -31.14
C ILE A 131 -18.39 19.26 -29.86
N GLN A 132 -19.22 18.26 -29.53
CA GLN A 132 -19.09 17.48 -28.30
C GLN A 132 -17.70 16.83 -28.10
N PRO A 133 -17.04 16.24 -29.11
CA PRO A 133 -15.68 15.76 -28.92
C PRO A 133 -14.69 16.86 -28.58
N ILE A 134 -14.88 18.08 -29.11
CA ILE A 134 -14.00 19.22 -28.79
C ILE A 134 -14.28 19.70 -27.36
N MET A 135 -15.56 19.73 -26.94
CA MET A 135 -15.98 20.13 -25.60
C MET A 135 -15.48 19.17 -24.50
N HIS A 136 -15.22 17.90 -24.82
CA HIS A 136 -14.69 16.92 -23.88
C HIS A 136 -13.16 16.85 -23.88
N ASP A 137 -12.47 17.58 -24.76
CA ASP A 137 -11.02 17.54 -24.86
C ASP A 137 -10.38 18.49 -23.83
N PRO A 138 -9.68 17.96 -22.80
CA PRO A 138 -9.10 18.79 -21.74
C PRO A 138 -7.97 19.70 -22.22
N HIS A 139 -7.44 19.49 -23.43
CA HIS A 139 -6.36 20.30 -23.98
C HIS A 139 -6.85 21.55 -24.72
N ILE A 140 -8.17 21.75 -24.86
CA ILE A 140 -8.77 22.85 -25.61
C ILE A 140 -9.22 23.98 -24.67
N GLU A 141 -8.66 25.17 -24.84
CA GLU A 141 -9.05 26.34 -24.03
C GLU A 141 -10.20 27.15 -24.67
N ASP A 142 -10.14 27.38 -25.99
CA ASP A 142 -11.09 28.22 -26.73
C ASP A 142 -11.57 27.50 -28.02
N ILE A 143 -12.83 27.70 -28.39
CA ILE A 143 -13.48 27.16 -29.60
C ILE A 143 -14.16 28.33 -30.33
N SER A 144 -13.83 28.57 -31.60
CA SER A 144 -14.44 29.63 -32.41
C SER A 144 -15.12 29.08 -33.67
N CYS A 145 -16.39 29.43 -33.85
CA CYS A 145 -17.17 29.18 -35.06
C CYS A 145 -17.63 30.52 -35.65
N ASP A 146 -17.01 30.92 -36.76
CA ASP A 146 -17.15 32.29 -37.29
C ASP A 146 -18.31 32.47 -38.28
N GLY A 147 -19.03 31.40 -38.64
CA GLY A 147 -20.14 31.47 -39.59
C GLY A 147 -20.45 30.17 -40.33
N TYR A 148 -21.39 30.24 -41.28
CA TYR A 148 -21.85 29.09 -42.07
C TYR A 148 -20.77 28.57 -43.01
N ASP A 149 -20.64 27.25 -43.09
CA ASP A 149 -19.68 26.52 -43.92
C ASP A 149 -18.20 26.89 -43.67
N ILE A 150 -17.92 27.56 -42.55
CA ILE A 150 -16.57 27.89 -42.08
C ILE A 150 -16.12 26.82 -41.08
N PRO A 151 -14.93 26.24 -41.24
CA PRO A 151 -14.38 25.30 -40.25
C PRO A 151 -14.15 25.98 -38.90
N ILE A 152 -14.41 25.24 -37.82
CA ILE A 152 -14.18 25.68 -36.45
C ILE A 152 -12.67 25.75 -36.19
N PHE A 153 -12.26 26.77 -35.44
CA PHE A 153 -10.90 26.89 -34.91
C PHE A 153 -10.90 26.61 -33.42
N VAL A 154 -9.84 25.98 -32.93
CA VAL A 154 -9.66 25.68 -31.50
C VAL A 154 -8.29 26.17 -31.05
N TYR A 155 -8.20 26.60 -29.79
CA TYR A 155 -6.92 26.90 -29.14
C TYR A 155 -6.52 25.71 -28.28
N HIS A 156 -5.47 25.00 -28.69
CA HIS A 156 -4.91 23.86 -27.95
C HIS A 156 -3.73 24.31 -27.08
N ASP A 157 -3.64 23.84 -25.84
CA ASP A 157 -2.58 24.22 -24.89
C ASP A 157 -1.13 24.01 -25.40
N GLY A 158 -0.85 22.92 -26.12
CA GLY A 158 0.45 22.57 -26.68
C GLY A 158 0.66 23.07 -28.11
N TYR A 159 -0.40 23.12 -28.93
CA TYR A 159 -0.30 23.40 -30.37
C TYR A 159 -0.85 24.77 -30.79
N THR A 160 -1.44 25.53 -29.87
CA THR A 160 -2.07 26.83 -30.10
C THR A 160 -3.23 26.76 -31.10
N ASP A 161 -3.39 27.76 -31.98
CA ASP A 161 -4.52 27.86 -32.90
C ASP A 161 -4.49 26.74 -33.96
N LEU A 162 -5.47 25.83 -33.91
CA LEU A 162 -5.64 24.74 -34.85
C LEU A 162 -6.97 24.81 -35.58
N LYS A 163 -6.92 24.52 -36.88
CA LYS A 163 -8.12 24.39 -37.71
C LYS A 163 -8.69 22.97 -37.62
N THR A 164 -10.00 22.87 -37.41
CA THR A 164 -10.69 21.58 -37.29
C THR A 164 -11.29 21.09 -38.62
N ASN A 165 -11.70 19.82 -38.65
CA ASN A 165 -12.51 19.23 -39.73
C ASN A 165 -14.03 19.48 -39.58
N ILE A 166 -14.46 20.19 -38.55
CA ILE A 166 -15.88 20.42 -38.23
C ILE A 166 -16.32 21.77 -38.81
N SER A 167 -17.44 21.79 -39.52
CA SER A 167 -18.11 23.00 -40.02
C SER A 167 -19.62 22.79 -40.00
N PHE A 168 -20.38 23.87 -39.88
CA PHE A 168 -21.85 23.80 -39.83
C PHE A 168 -22.49 24.49 -41.02
N GLY A 169 -23.51 23.85 -41.60
CA GLY A 169 -24.40 24.51 -42.55
C GLY A 169 -25.36 25.45 -41.81
N ARG A 170 -26.13 26.24 -42.58
CA ARG A 170 -27.02 27.26 -42.03
C ARG A 170 -28.00 26.76 -40.97
N ALA A 171 -28.78 25.72 -41.30
CA ALA A 171 -29.82 25.21 -40.39
C ALA A 171 -29.22 24.62 -39.12
N ASP A 172 -28.15 23.83 -39.24
CA ASP A 172 -27.51 23.16 -38.11
C ASP A 172 -26.85 24.15 -37.14
N LEU A 173 -26.23 25.22 -37.67
CA LEU A 173 -25.60 26.24 -36.83
C LEU A 173 -26.65 27.09 -36.10
N ASP A 174 -27.73 27.49 -36.80
CA ASP A 174 -28.84 28.24 -36.20
C ASP A 174 -29.50 27.43 -35.07
N ASP A 175 -29.77 26.14 -35.29
CA ASP A 175 -30.35 25.25 -34.28
C ASP A 175 -29.39 25.03 -33.10
N LEU A 176 -28.09 24.86 -33.34
CA LEU A 176 -27.08 24.72 -32.29
C LEU A 176 -27.02 25.98 -31.42
N ILE A 177 -26.98 27.18 -32.02
CA ILE A 177 -26.92 28.43 -31.26
C ILE A 177 -28.17 28.62 -30.39
N VAL A 178 -29.36 28.36 -30.95
CA VAL A 178 -30.61 28.43 -30.17
C VAL A 178 -30.57 27.44 -29.01
N ARG A 179 -30.05 26.23 -29.23
CA ARG A 179 -29.92 25.19 -28.21
C ARG A 179 -28.92 25.55 -27.11
N LEU A 180 -27.73 26.03 -27.47
CA LEU A 180 -26.73 26.52 -26.50
C LEU A 180 -27.30 27.67 -25.66
N GLY A 181 -28.09 28.55 -26.28
CA GLY A 181 -28.84 29.59 -25.57
C GLY A 181 -29.83 28.98 -24.56
N GLN A 182 -30.66 28.03 -24.99
CA GLN A 182 -31.67 27.37 -24.13
C GLN A 182 -31.05 26.60 -22.96
N MET A 183 -29.95 25.87 -23.20
CA MET A 183 -29.16 25.18 -22.15
C MET A 183 -28.65 26.14 -21.09
N SER A 184 -28.48 27.42 -21.46
CA SER A 184 -27.98 28.48 -20.58
C SER A 184 -29.10 29.39 -20.04
N ASP A 185 -30.37 28.95 -20.12
CA ASP A 185 -31.56 29.74 -19.75
C ASP A 185 -31.67 31.10 -20.49
N ARG A 186 -31.12 31.20 -21.70
CA ARG A 186 -31.18 32.37 -22.57
C ARG A 186 -32.07 32.10 -23.79
N GLN A 187 -32.89 33.08 -24.16
CA GLN A 187 -33.72 33.02 -25.37
C GLN A 187 -33.12 33.95 -26.42
N LEU A 188 -32.53 33.37 -27.45
CA LEU A 188 -32.06 34.12 -28.62
C LEU A 188 -33.21 34.35 -29.59
N SER A 189 -33.27 35.54 -30.16
CA SER A 189 -34.27 35.88 -31.19
C SER A 189 -33.68 36.85 -32.20
N VAL A 190 -34.35 37.08 -33.32
CA VAL A 190 -33.91 38.09 -34.29
C VAL A 190 -33.88 39.50 -33.66
N ALA A 191 -34.74 39.77 -32.68
CA ALA A 191 -34.76 41.05 -31.97
C ALA A 191 -33.62 41.19 -30.94
N GLU A 192 -33.17 40.06 -30.38
CA GLU A 192 -32.08 39.96 -29.40
C GLU A 192 -31.09 38.87 -29.86
N PRO A 193 -30.28 39.18 -30.89
CA PRO A 193 -29.46 38.19 -31.59
C PRO A 193 -28.12 37.90 -30.88
N ILE A 194 -27.67 38.71 -29.93
CA ILE A 194 -26.40 38.51 -29.23
C ILE A 194 -26.70 38.10 -27.78
N SER A 195 -26.04 37.05 -27.29
CA SER A 195 -26.14 36.65 -25.88
C SER A 195 -24.81 36.11 -25.36
N ASN A 196 -24.44 36.55 -24.17
CA ASN A 196 -23.44 35.88 -23.34
C ASN A 196 -24.13 34.80 -22.51
N ALA A 197 -23.57 33.60 -22.52
CA ALA A 197 -24.12 32.40 -21.93
C ALA A 197 -23.07 31.66 -21.10
N THR A 198 -23.51 30.95 -20.07
CA THR A 198 -22.69 30.00 -19.31
C THR A 198 -23.31 28.64 -19.54
N LEU A 199 -22.55 27.76 -20.18
CA LEU A 199 -22.97 26.41 -20.53
C LEU A 199 -23.06 25.53 -19.25
N PRO A 200 -23.74 24.37 -19.30
CA PRO A 200 -23.91 23.49 -18.14
C PRO A 200 -22.61 23.01 -17.50
N ASP A 201 -21.53 22.87 -18.28
CA ASP A 201 -20.18 22.52 -17.84
C ASP A 201 -19.41 23.71 -17.18
N GLY A 202 -20.00 24.91 -17.16
CA GLY A 202 -19.37 26.13 -16.66
C GLY A 202 -18.64 26.95 -17.73
N SER A 203 -18.50 26.42 -18.94
CA SER A 203 -17.84 27.09 -20.07
C SER A 203 -18.59 28.37 -20.47
N ARG A 204 -17.86 29.38 -20.94
CA ARG A 204 -18.43 30.67 -21.35
C ARG A 204 -18.68 30.64 -22.84
N ALA A 205 -19.87 31.01 -23.28
CA ALA A 205 -20.20 31.10 -24.69
C ALA A 205 -20.67 32.51 -25.04
N GLU A 206 -20.04 33.13 -26.03
CA GLU A 206 -20.60 34.27 -26.76
C GLU A 206 -21.37 33.72 -27.96
N LEU A 207 -22.66 34.02 -28.04
CA LEU A 207 -23.57 33.50 -29.06
C LEU A 207 -24.10 34.65 -29.91
N VAL A 208 -23.99 34.52 -31.23
CA VAL A 208 -24.52 35.46 -32.21
C VAL A 208 -25.46 34.73 -33.15
N TYR A 209 -26.73 35.09 -33.11
CA TYR A 209 -27.80 34.49 -33.89
C TYR A 209 -28.13 35.35 -35.12
N THR A 210 -28.18 34.71 -36.29
CA THR A 210 -28.57 35.26 -37.60
C THR A 210 -27.54 36.14 -38.32
N GLU A 211 -27.78 36.34 -39.62
CA GLU A 211 -26.99 37.20 -40.52
C GLU A 211 -27.21 38.71 -40.28
N GLU A 212 -28.16 39.10 -39.40
CA GLU A 212 -28.45 40.53 -39.17
C GLU A 212 -27.33 41.24 -38.42
N VAL A 213 -26.54 40.50 -37.64
CA VAL A 213 -25.44 41.03 -36.83
C VAL A 213 -24.08 40.51 -37.27
N SER A 214 -24.01 39.28 -37.76
CA SER A 214 -22.77 38.69 -38.28
C SER A 214 -22.88 38.45 -39.79
N ALA A 215 -21.96 39.04 -40.55
CA ALA A 215 -21.99 38.99 -42.01
C ALA A 215 -21.83 37.57 -42.59
N HIS A 216 -21.25 36.65 -41.81
CA HIS A 216 -21.03 35.26 -42.20
C HIS A 216 -22.07 34.30 -41.64
N GLY A 217 -23.12 34.83 -41.00
CA GLY A 217 -24.16 34.04 -40.35
C GLY A 217 -24.00 33.94 -38.84
N SER A 218 -24.85 33.10 -38.25
CA SER A 218 -24.75 32.70 -36.86
C SER A 218 -23.31 32.29 -36.50
N ALA A 219 -22.82 32.70 -35.33
CA ALA A 219 -21.46 32.47 -34.88
C ALA A 219 -21.41 32.26 -33.36
N PHE A 220 -20.42 31.52 -32.87
CA PHE A 220 -20.19 31.39 -31.44
C PHE A 220 -18.71 31.30 -31.10
N THR A 221 -18.37 31.75 -29.90
CA THR A 221 -17.05 31.53 -29.30
C THR A 221 -17.25 30.95 -27.91
N ILE A 222 -16.68 29.78 -27.64
CA ILE A 222 -16.73 29.12 -26.34
C ILE A 222 -15.33 29.14 -25.72
N ARG A 223 -15.23 29.61 -24.49
CA ARG A 223 -14.05 29.47 -23.64
C ARG A 223 -14.33 28.39 -22.60
N GLN A 224 -13.59 27.30 -22.66
CA GLN A 224 -13.79 26.16 -21.78
C GLN A 224 -13.51 26.52 -20.31
N TYR A 225 -14.25 25.88 -19.42
CA TYR A 225 -13.98 25.92 -17.99
C TYR A 225 -12.95 24.86 -17.64
N ASP A 226 -11.82 25.28 -17.08
CA ASP A 226 -10.77 24.39 -16.60
C ASP A 226 -11.10 23.95 -15.17
N GLU A 227 -11.39 22.66 -14.98
CA GLU A 227 -11.64 22.08 -13.66
C GLU A 227 -10.36 21.97 -12.81
N ASP A 228 -9.18 21.85 -13.46
CA ASP A 228 -7.90 21.62 -12.78
C ASP A 228 -7.22 22.94 -12.42
N THR A 229 -7.42 23.36 -11.17
CA THR A 229 -6.86 24.61 -10.67
C THR A 229 -5.38 24.47 -10.27
N MET A 230 -4.52 25.29 -10.87
CA MET A 230 -3.11 25.41 -10.48
C MET A 230 -2.94 25.71 -8.97
N THR A 231 -2.10 24.92 -8.32
CA THR A 231 -1.77 25.03 -6.90
C THR A 231 -0.59 25.99 -6.65
N PRO A 232 -0.35 26.41 -5.40
CA PRO A 232 0.88 27.09 -5.02
C PRO A 232 2.16 26.31 -5.35
N VAL A 233 2.10 24.97 -5.37
CA VAL A 233 3.23 24.10 -5.74
C VAL A 233 3.53 24.24 -7.23
N ASP A 234 2.50 24.24 -8.09
CA ASP A 234 2.66 24.44 -9.54
C ASP A 234 3.31 25.79 -9.86
N LEU A 235 2.85 26.85 -9.21
CA LEU A 235 3.43 28.19 -9.41
C LEU A 235 4.88 28.29 -8.92
N ILE A 236 5.30 27.46 -7.95
CA ILE A 236 6.71 27.31 -7.58
C ILE A 236 7.48 26.53 -8.65
N ASN A 237 6.94 25.42 -9.13
CA ASN A 237 7.56 24.56 -10.14
C ASN A 237 7.75 25.31 -11.47
N TYR A 238 6.80 26.14 -11.88
CA TYR A 238 6.93 27.02 -13.04
C TYR A 238 7.90 28.19 -12.84
N GLY A 239 8.36 28.42 -11.61
CA GLY A 239 9.22 29.56 -11.25
C GLY A 239 8.49 30.90 -11.23
N THR A 240 7.15 30.91 -11.19
CA THR A 240 6.35 32.15 -11.06
C THR A 240 6.56 32.80 -9.70
N PHE A 241 6.65 31.98 -8.65
CA PHE A 241 6.99 32.40 -7.28
C PHE A 241 8.04 31.47 -6.67
N THR A 242 8.77 31.98 -5.69
CA THR A 242 9.67 31.17 -4.87
C THR A 242 8.93 30.57 -3.67
N VAL A 243 9.50 29.49 -3.08
CA VAL A 243 9.02 28.90 -1.82
C VAL A 243 8.90 29.95 -0.70
N GLU A 244 9.82 30.91 -0.66
CA GLU A 244 9.78 31.99 0.33
C GLU A 244 8.60 32.94 0.12
N GLN A 245 8.36 33.35 -1.13
CA GLN A 245 7.19 34.18 -1.48
C GLN A 245 5.87 33.48 -1.14
N MET A 246 5.76 32.17 -1.37
CA MET A 246 4.56 31.42 -1.00
C MET A 246 4.38 31.31 0.51
N ALA A 247 5.47 31.11 1.28
CA ALA A 247 5.40 31.15 2.74
C ALA A 247 5.00 32.54 3.27
N TYR A 248 5.42 33.62 2.60
CA TYR A 248 4.99 34.98 2.88
C TYR A 248 3.49 35.17 2.62
N PHE A 249 2.99 34.77 1.45
CA PHE A 249 1.55 34.86 1.13
C PHE A 249 0.69 34.02 2.08
N TRP A 250 1.14 32.80 2.41
CA TRP A 250 0.44 31.96 3.37
C TRP A 250 0.26 32.69 4.71
N LEU A 251 1.35 33.23 5.27
CA LEU A 251 1.29 33.92 6.55
C LEU A 251 0.46 35.21 6.47
N ALA A 252 0.51 35.94 5.35
CA ALA A 252 -0.29 37.13 5.13
C ALA A 252 -1.81 36.83 5.09
N ILE A 253 -2.21 35.76 4.39
CA ILE A 253 -3.61 35.39 4.20
C ILE A 253 -4.25 34.88 5.48
N GLU A 254 -3.53 34.02 6.20
CA GLU A 254 -3.97 33.52 7.51
C GLU A 254 -4.21 34.68 8.50
N ASN A 255 -3.44 35.76 8.35
CA ASN A 255 -3.53 36.96 9.18
C ASN A 255 -4.35 38.10 8.55
N ARG A 256 -5.18 37.80 7.54
CA ARG A 256 -6.19 38.70 6.99
C ARG A 256 -5.62 40.00 6.40
N MET A 257 -4.48 39.91 5.71
CA MET A 257 -3.92 41.04 4.97
C MET A 257 -4.63 41.21 3.62
N ASN A 258 -4.95 42.45 3.22
CA ASN A 258 -5.61 42.74 1.95
C ASN A 258 -4.62 42.66 0.77
N LEU A 259 -5.05 42.05 -0.33
CA LEU A 259 -4.16 41.68 -1.44
C LEU A 259 -4.78 42.03 -2.79
N ILE A 260 -4.01 42.65 -3.69
CA ILE A 260 -4.39 42.83 -5.09
C ILE A 260 -3.33 42.21 -6.00
N PHE A 261 -3.78 41.48 -7.02
CA PHE A 261 -2.93 41.00 -8.11
C PHE A 261 -3.12 41.88 -9.35
N ALA A 262 -2.05 42.51 -9.81
CA ALA A 262 -2.02 43.37 -10.98
C ALA A 262 -1.25 42.73 -12.14
N GLY A 263 -1.39 43.27 -13.34
CA GLY A 263 -0.70 42.81 -14.54
C GLY A 263 -1.51 42.93 -15.81
N GLY A 264 -0.82 42.78 -16.95
CA GLY A 264 -1.43 42.78 -18.29
C GLY A 264 -2.41 41.61 -18.52
N THR A 265 -3.05 41.61 -19.68
CA THR A 265 -3.94 40.51 -20.09
C THR A 265 -3.13 39.21 -20.20
N ALA A 266 -3.70 38.09 -19.74
CA ALA A 266 -3.06 36.77 -19.76
C ALA A 266 -1.75 36.62 -18.95
N SER A 267 -1.42 37.58 -18.08
CA SER A 267 -0.21 37.52 -17.24
C SER A 267 -0.30 36.57 -16.04
N GLY A 268 -1.45 35.93 -15.79
CA GLY A 268 -1.65 34.97 -14.69
C GLY A 268 -2.17 35.57 -13.37
N LYS A 269 -2.87 36.73 -13.41
CA LYS A 269 -3.44 37.38 -12.22
C LYS A 269 -4.44 36.50 -11.47
N THR A 270 -5.50 36.05 -12.17
CA THR A 270 -6.56 35.22 -11.57
C THR A 270 -5.98 33.90 -11.09
N THR A 271 -5.09 33.28 -11.87
CA THR A 271 -4.37 32.05 -11.50
C THR A 271 -3.57 32.23 -10.21
N SER A 272 -2.79 33.30 -10.10
CA SER A 272 -2.01 33.60 -8.89
C SER A 272 -2.91 33.84 -7.68
N MET A 273 -4.00 34.60 -7.86
CA MET A 273 -4.98 34.86 -6.80
C MET A 273 -5.68 33.57 -6.36
N ASN A 274 -6.04 32.69 -7.28
CA ASN A 274 -6.74 31.45 -6.99
C ASN A 274 -5.83 30.48 -6.21
N ALA A 275 -4.60 30.24 -6.70
CA ALA A 275 -3.61 29.41 -6.03
C ALA A 275 -3.33 29.90 -4.61
N VAL A 276 -3.06 31.19 -4.45
CA VAL A 276 -2.75 31.80 -3.14
C VAL A 276 -3.98 31.79 -2.21
N SER A 277 -5.20 31.80 -2.75
CA SER A 277 -6.43 31.64 -1.95
C SER A 277 -6.60 30.24 -1.35
N MET A 278 -5.81 29.25 -1.76
CA MET A 278 -5.78 27.94 -1.09
C MET A 278 -5.20 27.99 0.33
N PHE A 279 -4.53 29.09 0.72
CA PHE A 279 -4.08 29.33 2.09
C PHE A 279 -5.18 29.85 3.04
N LEU A 280 -6.41 30.03 2.56
CA LEU A 280 -7.53 30.48 3.38
C LEU A 280 -7.77 29.50 4.54
N PRO A 281 -7.92 29.98 5.80
CA PRO A 281 -8.09 29.09 6.95
C PRO A 281 -9.37 28.26 6.87
N PRO A 282 -9.32 26.95 7.21
CA PRO A 282 -10.47 26.06 7.13
C PRO A 282 -11.61 26.52 8.05
N GLY A 283 -12.76 26.81 7.45
CA GLY A 283 -13.98 27.22 8.15
C GLY A 283 -14.32 28.71 8.03
N SER A 284 -13.42 29.51 7.48
CA SER A 284 -13.65 30.94 7.22
C SER A 284 -14.84 31.14 6.29
N LYS A 285 -15.68 32.16 6.49
CA LYS A 285 -16.73 32.46 5.50
C LYS A 285 -16.11 33.17 4.29
N VAL A 286 -16.11 32.50 3.13
CA VAL A 286 -15.60 33.06 1.88
C VAL A 286 -16.76 33.42 0.96
N VAL A 287 -16.69 34.59 0.35
CA VAL A 287 -17.63 35.01 -0.71
C VAL A 287 -16.83 35.42 -1.93
N THR A 288 -17.01 34.74 -3.06
CA THR A 288 -16.47 35.18 -4.35
C THR A 288 -17.52 35.98 -5.10
N ILE A 289 -17.09 37.03 -5.80
CA ILE A 289 -17.93 37.86 -6.68
C ILE A 289 -17.19 38.02 -7.99
N GLU A 290 -17.77 37.48 -9.04
CA GLU A 290 -17.10 37.41 -10.33
C GLU A 290 -18.07 37.84 -11.43
N ASP A 291 -17.57 38.48 -12.49
CA ASP A 291 -18.39 38.69 -13.68
C ASP A 291 -18.70 37.37 -14.36
N THR A 292 -17.76 36.44 -14.26
CA THR A 292 -17.95 35.09 -14.71
C THR A 292 -17.06 34.16 -13.90
N ARG A 293 -17.52 32.92 -13.69
CA ARG A 293 -16.84 31.95 -12.83
C ARG A 293 -15.45 31.63 -13.38
N GLU A 294 -14.44 31.85 -12.55
CA GLU A 294 -13.02 31.71 -12.89
C GLU A 294 -12.24 31.16 -11.68
N ILE A 295 -12.75 31.44 -10.48
CA ILE A 295 -12.19 30.99 -9.20
C ILE A 295 -12.84 29.67 -8.80
N SER A 296 -12.00 28.68 -8.53
CA SER A 296 -12.38 27.41 -7.92
C SER A 296 -11.62 27.24 -6.61
N LEU A 297 -12.35 27.16 -5.49
CA LEU A 297 -11.77 27.04 -4.16
C LEU A 297 -12.20 25.72 -3.52
N ALA A 298 -11.22 24.99 -2.99
CA ALA A 298 -11.42 23.83 -2.14
C ALA A 298 -11.83 24.24 -0.72
N HIS A 299 -12.96 24.92 -0.59
CA HIS A 299 -13.39 25.52 0.67
C HIS A 299 -14.89 25.34 0.92
N ASP A 300 -15.27 24.54 1.91
CA ASP A 300 -16.66 24.18 2.22
C ASP A 300 -17.58 25.39 2.45
N ASN A 301 -17.12 26.37 3.26
CA ASN A 301 -17.93 27.54 3.63
C ASN A 301 -17.85 28.68 2.60
N TRP A 302 -17.92 28.34 1.31
CA TRP A 302 -17.82 29.27 0.20
C TRP A 302 -19.21 29.60 -0.38
N LEU A 303 -19.43 30.88 -0.69
CA LEU A 303 -20.57 31.34 -1.49
C LEU A 303 -20.03 31.98 -2.77
N SER A 304 -20.26 31.34 -3.91
CA SER A 304 -19.92 31.88 -5.23
C SER A 304 -21.07 32.74 -5.76
N ASN A 305 -20.80 34.02 -6.04
CA ASN A 305 -21.75 34.92 -6.68
C ASN A 305 -21.22 35.36 -8.05
N ILE A 306 -22.10 35.32 -9.05
CA ILE A 306 -21.79 35.73 -10.41
C ILE A 306 -22.71 36.91 -10.79
N THR A 307 -22.19 37.89 -11.52
CA THR A 307 -23.02 39.00 -12.03
C THR A 307 -24.06 38.50 -13.01
N ARG A 308 -25.13 39.28 -13.19
CA ARG A 308 -26.18 38.94 -14.15
C ARG A 308 -26.65 40.18 -14.88
N GLU A 309 -26.32 40.23 -16.16
CA GLU A 309 -26.87 41.18 -17.12
C GLU A 309 -28.20 40.63 -17.70
N ARG A 310 -29.26 41.44 -17.63
CA ARG A 310 -30.56 41.18 -18.27
C ARG A 310 -31.01 42.41 -19.05
N LEU A 311 -31.41 42.20 -20.30
CA LEU A 311 -31.85 43.27 -21.21
C LEU A 311 -33.30 43.77 -20.97
N SER A 312 -34.07 43.16 -20.06
CA SER A 312 -35.49 43.52 -19.80
C SER A 312 -35.69 44.49 -18.62
N GLU A 313 -36.91 44.96 -18.37
CA GLU A 313 -37.27 45.98 -17.33
C GLU A 313 -36.87 45.64 -15.86
N ALA A 314 -36.30 44.46 -15.59
CA ALA A 314 -35.79 44.07 -14.28
C ALA A 314 -34.32 44.51 -14.12
N ALA A 315 -33.96 45.06 -12.95
CA ALA A 315 -32.62 45.62 -12.71
C ALA A 315 -31.47 44.59 -12.88
N ASP A 316 -30.41 45.02 -13.55
CA ASP A 316 -29.12 44.32 -13.62
C ASP A 316 -28.52 44.10 -12.23
N ILE A 317 -27.80 42.99 -12.08
CA ILE A 317 -27.07 42.65 -10.85
C ILE A 317 -25.58 42.67 -11.18
N GLY A 318 -24.97 43.85 -11.10
CA GLY A 318 -23.52 44.02 -11.26
C GLY A 318 -22.74 43.73 -9.98
N MET A 319 -21.40 43.73 -10.08
CA MET A 319 -20.50 43.48 -8.95
C MET A 319 -20.76 44.39 -7.75
N TYR A 320 -21.05 45.68 -7.99
CA TYR A 320 -21.39 46.64 -6.94
C TYR A 320 -22.56 46.15 -6.05
N ALA A 321 -23.62 45.64 -6.68
CA ALA A 321 -24.80 45.15 -5.98
C ALA A 321 -24.49 43.88 -5.17
N LEU A 322 -23.72 42.96 -5.75
CA LEU A 322 -23.29 41.71 -5.10
C LEU A 322 -22.35 41.99 -3.93
N LEU A 323 -21.40 42.90 -4.09
CA LEU A 323 -20.44 43.28 -3.05
C LEU A 323 -21.14 43.91 -1.85
N ARG A 324 -22.12 44.79 -2.10
CA ARG A 324 -22.96 45.35 -1.02
C ARG A 324 -23.82 44.28 -0.34
N SER A 325 -24.26 43.26 -1.08
CA SER A 325 -24.99 42.11 -0.52
C SER A 325 -24.06 41.22 0.32
N ALA A 326 -22.85 40.95 -0.17
CA ALA A 326 -21.83 40.13 0.48
C ALA A 326 -21.53 40.62 1.90
N LEU A 327 -21.44 41.94 2.12
CA LEU A 327 -21.25 42.53 3.46
C LEU A 327 -22.32 42.12 4.48
N ARG A 328 -23.50 41.65 4.05
CA ARG A 328 -24.57 41.15 4.94
C ARG A 328 -24.41 39.68 5.30
N HIS A 329 -23.62 38.93 4.54
CA HIS A 329 -23.30 37.53 4.82
C HIS A 329 -22.22 37.38 5.91
N ARG A 330 -21.67 38.50 6.41
CA ARG A 330 -20.54 38.54 7.37
C ARG A 330 -19.35 37.67 6.91
N PRO A 331 -18.87 37.85 5.67
CA PRO A 331 -17.71 37.12 5.19
C PRO A 331 -16.45 37.52 5.96
N GLU A 332 -15.55 36.57 6.14
CA GLU A 332 -14.18 36.85 6.61
C GLU A 332 -13.27 37.24 5.45
N TYR A 333 -13.53 36.65 4.27
CA TYR A 333 -12.81 36.90 3.03
C TYR A 333 -13.81 37.18 1.90
N ILE A 334 -13.57 38.27 1.18
CA ILE A 334 -14.31 38.65 -0.03
C ILE A 334 -13.32 38.64 -1.18
N ILE A 335 -13.54 37.80 -2.17
CA ILE A 335 -12.69 37.73 -3.35
C ILE A 335 -13.48 38.27 -4.53
N VAL A 336 -12.96 39.31 -5.18
CA VAL A 336 -13.56 39.90 -6.36
C VAL A 336 -12.71 39.53 -7.56
N GLY A 337 -13.30 38.93 -8.60
CA GLY A 337 -12.57 38.43 -9.76
C GLY A 337 -11.63 39.48 -10.35
N GLU A 338 -12.18 40.61 -10.79
CA GLU A 338 -11.41 41.76 -11.25
C GLU A 338 -12.16 43.07 -10.96
N VAL A 339 -11.46 44.07 -10.42
CA VAL A 339 -12.03 45.41 -10.26
C VAL A 339 -11.66 46.33 -11.42
N ARG A 340 -12.67 46.99 -12.00
CA ARG A 340 -12.59 47.84 -13.20
C ARG A 340 -13.32 49.18 -13.04
N GLY A 341 -14.27 49.31 -12.11
CA GLY A 341 -15.16 50.46 -11.96
C GLY A 341 -15.60 50.74 -10.51
N GLU A 342 -16.88 51.09 -10.33
CA GLU A 342 -17.43 51.58 -9.06
C GLU A 342 -17.40 50.56 -7.90
N GLU A 343 -17.34 49.27 -8.21
CA GLU A 343 -17.21 48.19 -7.23
C GLU A 343 -15.90 48.26 -6.46
N ALA A 344 -14.83 48.80 -7.05
CA ALA A 344 -13.55 49.02 -6.36
C ALA A 344 -13.69 49.96 -5.15
N LEU A 345 -14.47 51.03 -5.27
CA LEU A 345 -14.73 51.91 -4.12
C LEU A 345 -15.38 51.15 -2.96
N THR A 346 -16.30 50.25 -3.28
CA THR A 346 -16.99 49.42 -2.28
C THR A 346 -16.05 48.36 -1.70
N LEU A 347 -15.12 47.82 -2.51
CA LEU A 347 -14.08 46.90 -2.05
C LEU A 347 -13.18 47.57 -1.01
N PHE A 348 -12.68 48.77 -1.29
CA PHE A 348 -11.87 49.53 -0.35
C PHE A 348 -12.65 50.01 0.88
N GLN A 349 -13.97 50.21 0.77
CA GLN A 349 -14.84 50.42 1.95
C GLN A 349 -14.95 49.14 2.79
N ALA A 350 -15.02 47.96 2.16
CA ALA A 350 -15.01 46.68 2.85
C ALA A 350 -13.70 46.47 3.63
N MET A 351 -12.55 46.76 3.00
CA MET A 351 -11.22 46.76 3.65
C MET A 351 -11.21 47.66 4.90
N ASN A 352 -11.67 48.91 4.77
CA ASN A 352 -11.72 49.88 5.88
C ASN A 352 -12.68 49.47 7.01
N THR A 353 -13.68 48.65 6.72
CA THR A 353 -14.63 48.15 7.70
C THR A 353 -14.21 46.81 8.31
N GLY A 354 -13.02 46.32 7.98
CA GLY A 354 -12.41 45.13 8.59
C GLY A 354 -12.73 43.81 7.88
N HIS A 355 -13.23 43.86 6.64
CA HIS A 355 -13.36 42.66 5.80
C HIS A 355 -12.05 42.46 5.03
N THR A 356 -11.53 41.24 5.01
CA THR A 356 -10.36 40.92 4.19
C THR A 356 -10.79 40.81 2.74
N THR A 357 -10.10 41.47 1.83
CA THR A 357 -10.47 41.44 0.41
C THR A 357 -9.31 41.12 -0.50
N TYR A 358 -9.56 40.24 -1.48
CA TYR A 358 -8.66 39.94 -2.58
C TYR A 358 -9.28 40.36 -3.90
N SER A 359 -8.48 40.88 -4.81
CA SER A 359 -8.96 41.17 -6.16
C SER A 359 -7.85 41.17 -7.20
N THR A 360 -8.21 41.03 -8.47
CA THR A 360 -7.30 41.37 -9.56
C THR A 360 -7.58 42.77 -10.12
N MET A 361 -6.60 43.34 -10.81
CA MET A 361 -6.72 44.58 -11.57
C MET A 361 -5.83 44.54 -12.80
N HIS A 362 -6.31 45.06 -13.93
CA HIS A 362 -5.46 45.28 -15.10
C HIS A 362 -4.54 46.49 -14.88
N ALA A 363 -3.22 46.28 -14.78
CA ALA A 363 -2.22 47.35 -14.66
C ALA A 363 -0.80 46.77 -14.66
N ASP A 364 0.11 47.31 -15.46
CA ASP A 364 1.46 46.73 -15.65
C ASP A 364 2.50 47.21 -14.62
N SER A 365 2.12 48.08 -13.68
CA SER A 365 3.01 48.56 -12.62
C SER A 365 2.24 49.09 -11.41
N VAL A 366 2.91 49.16 -10.26
CA VAL A 366 2.34 49.70 -9.01
C VAL A 366 1.81 51.12 -9.17
N GLN A 367 2.57 51.99 -9.84
CA GLN A 367 2.15 53.37 -10.09
C GLN A 367 0.88 53.41 -10.97
N THR A 368 0.76 52.48 -11.92
CA THR A 368 -0.42 52.36 -12.78
C THR A 368 -1.64 51.90 -11.98
N VAL A 369 -1.47 50.94 -11.06
CA VAL A 369 -2.52 50.49 -10.13
C VAL A 369 -3.05 51.66 -9.30
N ILE A 370 -2.15 52.38 -8.62
CA ILE A 370 -2.53 53.53 -7.77
C ILE A 370 -3.24 54.60 -8.61
N ASN A 371 -2.72 54.92 -9.80
CA ASN A 371 -3.33 55.92 -10.67
C ASN A 371 -4.72 55.48 -11.17
N ARG A 372 -4.93 54.20 -11.48
CA ARG A 372 -6.26 53.69 -11.88
C ARG A 372 -7.25 53.72 -10.72
N LEU A 373 -6.81 53.36 -9.51
CA LEU A 373 -7.65 53.42 -8.32
C LEU A 373 -8.14 54.84 -8.03
N GLU A 374 -7.31 55.87 -8.22
CA GLU A 374 -7.67 57.24 -7.81
C GLU A 374 -8.51 58.02 -8.82
N ASN A 375 -8.53 57.60 -10.08
CA ASN A 375 -9.18 58.32 -11.17
C ASN A 375 -10.45 57.61 -11.67
N ASP A 376 -11.22 58.31 -12.49
CA ASP A 376 -12.41 57.77 -13.16
C ASP A 376 -12.04 56.56 -14.06
N PRO A 377 -12.83 55.47 -14.06
CA PRO A 377 -14.16 55.28 -13.45
C PRO A 377 -14.19 54.79 -11.99
N ILE A 378 -13.04 54.56 -11.34
CA ILE A 378 -12.97 53.94 -10.00
C ILE A 378 -13.13 54.96 -8.86
N ASN A 379 -12.35 56.05 -8.88
CA ASN A 379 -12.41 57.16 -7.92
C ASN A 379 -12.27 56.77 -6.42
N VAL A 380 -11.39 55.82 -6.07
CA VAL A 380 -11.05 55.48 -4.67
C VAL A 380 -10.21 56.61 -4.06
N PRO A 381 -10.61 57.19 -2.92
CA PRO A 381 -9.80 58.19 -2.23
C PRO A 381 -8.46 57.62 -1.80
N ARG A 382 -7.37 58.36 -2.01
CA ARG A 382 -6.01 57.96 -1.62
C ARG A 382 -5.88 57.48 -0.16
N ALA A 383 -6.61 58.10 0.75
CA ALA A 383 -6.66 57.70 2.16
C ALA A 383 -7.22 56.27 2.37
N MET A 384 -8.12 55.81 1.49
CA MET A 384 -8.62 54.43 1.51
C MET A 384 -7.63 53.44 0.89
N VAL A 385 -6.79 53.87 -0.07
CA VAL A 385 -5.78 53.01 -0.70
C VAL A 385 -4.78 52.45 0.33
N GLN A 386 -4.55 53.16 1.43
CA GLN A 386 -3.72 52.69 2.56
C GLN A 386 -4.24 51.41 3.23
N SER A 387 -5.48 51.00 2.99
CA SER A 387 -6.05 49.75 3.53
C SER A 387 -5.63 48.51 2.74
N LEU A 388 -5.08 48.69 1.53
CA LEU A 388 -4.42 47.62 0.81
C LEU A 388 -3.08 47.35 1.50
N ASP A 389 -2.78 46.09 1.82
CA ASP A 389 -1.51 45.74 2.48
C ASP A 389 -0.45 45.34 1.45
N ILE A 390 -0.84 44.53 0.47
CA ILE A 390 0.06 43.88 -0.48
C ILE A 390 -0.46 44.05 -1.92
N LEU A 391 0.46 44.33 -2.84
CA LEU A 391 0.21 44.38 -4.28
C LEU A 391 1.24 43.50 -4.99
N SER A 392 0.79 42.52 -5.78
CA SER A 392 1.66 41.66 -6.57
C SER A 392 1.43 41.91 -8.07
N VAL A 393 2.48 42.29 -8.80
CA VAL A 393 2.40 42.54 -10.24
C VAL A 393 2.90 41.32 -11.01
N GLN A 394 2.04 40.77 -11.86
CA GLN A 394 2.30 39.60 -12.70
C GLN A 394 2.63 40.03 -14.13
N THR A 395 3.65 39.43 -14.73
CA THR A 395 4.11 39.72 -16.08
C THR A 395 4.22 38.46 -16.94
N LEU A 396 3.97 38.63 -18.24
CA LEU A 396 4.21 37.62 -19.27
C LEU A 396 5.48 38.00 -20.03
N SER A 397 6.52 37.18 -19.92
CA SER A 397 7.81 37.40 -20.57
C SER A 397 8.21 36.20 -21.44
N ARG A 398 9.33 36.30 -22.15
CA ARG A 398 9.88 35.21 -22.97
C ARG A 398 11.30 34.87 -22.51
N GLN A 399 11.51 33.62 -22.11
CA GLN A 399 12.81 33.03 -21.75
C GLN A 399 13.24 32.13 -22.92
N GLY A 400 14.17 32.61 -23.76
CA GLY A 400 14.55 31.88 -24.98
C GLY A 400 13.38 31.74 -25.96
N ASP A 401 12.93 30.49 -26.20
CA ASP A 401 11.77 30.20 -27.06
C ASP A 401 10.45 30.02 -26.31
N GLU A 402 10.49 29.98 -24.97
CA GLU A 402 9.34 29.70 -24.12
C GLU A 402 8.72 30.99 -23.55
N ARG A 403 7.38 31.01 -23.46
CA ARG A 403 6.65 32.07 -22.76
C ARG A 403 6.57 31.70 -21.27
N VAL A 404 6.95 32.62 -20.40
CA VAL A 404 6.93 32.41 -18.95
C VAL A 404 6.11 33.48 -18.24
N ARG A 405 5.39 33.06 -17.20
CA ARG A 405 4.65 33.96 -16.29
C ARG A 405 5.44 34.09 -15.00
N ARG A 406 5.68 35.34 -14.56
CA ARG A 406 6.52 35.66 -13.40
C ARG A 406 5.86 36.75 -12.55
N ALA A 407 6.04 36.67 -11.24
CA ALA A 407 5.78 37.79 -10.36
C ALA A 407 6.91 38.83 -10.51
N ASP A 408 6.64 39.89 -11.27
CA ASP A 408 7.59 40.97 -11.53
C ASP A 408 8.01 41.69 -10.23
N SER A 409 7.01 42.02 -9.42
CA SER A 409 7.21 42.65 -8.12
C SER A 409 6.13 42.24 -7.11
N VAL A 410 6.52 42.13 -5.85
CA VAL A 410 5.63 42.02 -4.69
C VAL A 410 5.92 43.19 -3.77
N VAL A 411 4.92 44.04 -3.57
CA VAL A 411 5.06 45.37 -2.98
C VAL A 411 4.15 45.51 -1.78
N GLU A 412 4.66 46.14 -0.73
CA GLU A 412 3.88 46.46 0.47
C GLU A 412 3.50 47.94 0.48
N ILE A 413 2.21 48.24 0.69
CA ILE A 413 1.68 49.60 0.66
C ILE A 413 1.82 50.25 2.04
N GLY A 414 2.60 51.32 2.12
CA GLY A 414 2.90 52.05 3.34
C GLY A 414 1.94 53.20 3.65
N ASN A 415 2.42 54.09 4.53
CA ASN A 415 1.69 55.28 4.92
C ASN A 415 1.76 56.38 3.85
N ILE A 416 0.78 57.28 3.86
CA ILE A 416 0.86 58.55 3.14
C ILE A 416 1.88 59.45 3.86
N ASP A 417 2.84 60.00 3.12
CA ASP A 417 3.78 60.98 3.67
C ASP A 417 3.03 62.30 3.94
N ASP A 418 2.93 62.68 5.21
CA ASP A 418 2.28 63.92 5.66
C ASP A 418 2.82 65.19 4.98
N ARG A 419 4.05 65.14 4.45
CA ARG A 419 4.71 66.28 3.79
C ARG A 419 4.41 66.37 2.30
N THR A 420 4.34 65.25 1.60
CA THR A 420 4.15 65.22 0.13
C THR A 420 2.72 64.87 -0.28
N GLY A 421 1.96 64.21 0.59
CA GLY A 421 0.67 63.61 0.25
C GLY A 421 0.80 62.39 -0.68
N GLU A 422 2.02 61.88 -0.88
CA GLU A 422 2.28 60.70 -1.69
C GLU A 422 2.16 59.42 -0.87
N LEU A 423 1.59 58.39 -1.48
CA LEU A 423 1.50 57.05 -0.89
C LEU A 423 2.89 56.40 -0.96
N ASN A 424 3.46 56.05 0.19
CA ASN A 424 4.72 55.30 0.22
C ASN A 424 4.44 53.81 -0.04
N PHE A 425 5.33 53.13 -0.74
CA PHE A 425 5.30 51.68 -0.93
C PHE A 425 6.73 51.17 -1.09
N SER A 426 6.96 49.91 -0.73
CA SER A 426 8.29 49.28 -0.77
C SER A 426 8.23 47.95 -1.52
N ASP A 427 9.15 47.78 -2.48
CA ASP A 427 9.33 46.52 -3.19
C ASP A 427 9.98 45.51 -2.24
N LEU A 428 9.21 44.50 -1.81
CA LEU A 428 9.73 43.41 -0.98
C LEU A 428 10.49 42.39 -1.82
N TYR A 429 9.90 42.03 -2.97
CA TYR A 429 10.52 41.14 -3.95
C TYR A 429 10.47 41.77 -5.34
N SER A 430 11.54 41.62 -6.11
CA SER A 430 11.65 42.07 -7.50
C SER A 430 12.37 41.02 -8.36
N TRP A 431 11.78 40.69 -9.51
CA TRP A 431 12.31 39.73 -10.46
C TRP A 431 13.26 40.38 -11.48
N ASP A 432 14.37 39.70 -11.78
CA ASP A 432 15.31 40.07 -12.84
C ASP A 432 15.11 39.19 -14.09
N PRO A 433 14.59 39.75 -15.20
CA PRO A 433 14.40 39.01 -16.44
C PRO A 433 15.67 38.44 -17.04
N ALA A 434 16.84 39.04 -16.79
CA ALA A 434 18.09 38.63 -17.41
C ALA A 434 18.65 37.33 -16.80
N THR A 435 18.34 37.06 -15.54
CA THR A 435 18.88 35.91 -14.78
C THR A 435 17.80 34.91 -14.37
N ASP A 436 16.52 35.23 -14.61
CA ASP A 436 15.36 34.53 -14.08
C ASP A 436 15.39 34.35 -12.56
N SER A 437 15.93 35.34 -11.84
CA SER A 437 16.09 35.28 -10.39
C SER A 437 15.28 36.36 -9.69
N VAL A 438 14.83 36.05 -8.46
CA VAL A 438 14.12 37.01 -7.61
C VAL A 438 15.08 37.56 -6.56
N SER A 439 15.07 38.87 -6.40
CA SER A 439 15.79 39.60 -5.36
C SER A 439 14.82 40.08 -4.26
N GLY A 440 15.30 40.21 -3.03
CA GLY A 440 14.49 40.56 -1.85
C GLY A 440 14.62 39.54 -0.73
N GLU A 441 14.39 39.96 0.51
CA GLU A 441 14.41 39.10 1.69
C GLU A 441 13.19 39.39 2.59
N TYR A 442 12.57 38.35 3.14
CA TYR A 442 11.41 38.49 4.05
C TYR A 442 11.70 39.34 5.31
N THR A 443 12.97 39.52 5.68
CA THR A 443 13.43 40.30 6.83
C THR A 443 13.13 41.79 6.70
N ASP A 444 12.97 42.28 5.47
CA ASP A 444 12.64 43.68 5.18
C ASP A 444 11.11 43.92 5.13
N SER A 445 10.30 42.89 5.36
CA SER A 445 8.83 42.97 5.31
C SER A 445 8.24 43.71 6.51
N ARG A 446 7.50 44.78 6.23
CA ARG A 446 6.71 45.52 7.22
C ARG A 446 5.42 44.77 7.55
N VAL A 447 4.81 44.11 6.58
CA VAL A 447 3.60 43.30 6.78
C VAL A 447 3.87 42.13 7.74
N LEU A 448 4.98 41.41 7.56
CA LEU A 448 5.35 40.34 8.50
C LEU A 448 5.66 40.86 9.90
N GLU A 449 6.30 42.03 10.02
CA GLU A 449 6.52 42.68 11.32
C GLU A 449 5.20 43.10 11.98
N GLN A 450 4.22 43.58 11.21
CA GLN A 450 2.86 43.87 11.69
C GLN A 450 2.15 42.59 12.17
N ILE A 451 2.27 41.48 11.43
CA ILE A 451 1.71 40.17 11.83
C ILE A 451 2.34 39.69 13.13
N ARG A 452 3.67 39.77 13.24
CA ARG A 452 4.41 39.42 14.45
C ARG A 452 3.92 40.22 15.65
N GLN A 453 3.73 41.52 15.51
CA GLN A 453 3.24 42.39 16.57
C GLN A 453 1.78 42.09 16.93
N THR A 454 0.91 41.86 15.93
CA THR A 454 -0.52 41.58 16.13
C THR A 454 -0.74 40.26 16.86
N ASN A 455 0.05 39.24 16.52
CA ASN A 455 0.00 37.93 17.18
C ASN A 455 0.78 37.88 18.50
N GLY A 456 1.49 38.96 18.86
CA GLY A 456 2.30 39.03 20.08
C GLY A 456 3.49 38.07 20.08
N TRP A 457 3.99 37.69 18.91
CA TRP A 457 5.09 36.74 18.77
C TRP A 457 6.44 37.37 19.09
N SER A 458 7.28 36.62 19.80
CA SER A 458 8.70 36.91 19.90
C SER A 458 9.38 36.74 18.54
N GLU A 459 10.52 37.40 18.35
CA GLU A 459 11.36 37.25 17.14
C GLU A 459 11.70 35.78 16.86
N ARG A 460 11.88 34.97 17.91
CA ARG A 460 12.17 33.54 17.79
C ARG A 460 10.96 32.77 17.26
N GLU A 461 9.77 32.99 17.84
CA GLU A 461 8.53 32.32 17.43
C GLU A 461 8.16 32.66 15.99
N PHE A 462 8.27 33.94 15.61
CA PHE A 462 8.04 34.35 14.23
C PHE A 462 8.99 33.67 13.24
N ARG A 463 10.29 33.65 13.53
CA ARG A 463 11.27 32.96 12.67
C ARG A 463 11.03 31.45 12.61
N GLU A 464 10.51 30.86 13.68
CA GLU A 464 10.14 29.45 13.75
C GLU A 464 8.93 29.17 12.85
N GLU A 465 7.85 29.95 13.01
CA GLU A 465 6.63 29.83 12.18
C GLU A 465 6.87 30.08 10.69
N PHE A 466 7.68 31.10 10.34
CA PHE A 466 8.04 31.37 8.95
C PHE A 466 8.89 30.24 8.36
N ARG A 467 9.86 29.73 9.14
CA ARG A 467 10.69 28.58 8.72
C ARG A 467 9.85 27.32 8.53
N ASN A 468 8.89 27.07 9.40
CA ASN A 468 8.00 25.90 9.32
C ASN A 468 7.17 25.94 8.04
N ARG A 469 6.53 27.06 7.72
CA ARG A 469 5.77 27.22 6.46
C ARG A 469 6.64 27.05 5.23
N ARG A 470 7.83 27.66 5.21
CA ARG A 470 8.80 27.48 4.12
C ARG A 470 9.22 26.02 3.97
N ARG A 471 9.38 25.30 5.09
CA ARG A 471 9.73 23.88 5.10
C ARG A 471 8.60 23.02 4.55
N ILE A 472 7.36 23.27 4.97
CA ILE A 472 6.18 22.54 4.47
C ILE A 472 6.03 22.76 2.96
N MET A 473 6.13 24.01 2.49
CA MET A 473 6.09 24.30 1.05
C MET A 473 7.19 23.59 0.27
N ALA A 474 8.42 23.55 0.80
CA ALA A 474 9.51 22.80 0.17
C ALA A 474 9.27 21.28 0.15
N TYR A 475 8.66 20.73 1.21
CA TYR A 475 8.27 19.32 1.27
C TYR A 475 7.19 18.99 0.24
N LEU A 476 6.15 19.82 0.13
CA LEU A 476 5.06 19.63 -0.86
C LEU A 476 5.58 19.67 -2.30
N VAL A 477 6.55 20.54 -2.58
CA VAL A 477 7.25 20.58 -3.88
C VAL A 477 8.05 19.30 -4.13
N ASP A 478 8.76 18.78 -3.12
CA ASP A 478 9.57 17.56 -3.25
C ASP A 478 8.73 16.28 -3.40
N GLN A 479 7.50 16.28 -2.87
CA GLN A 479 6.53 15.20 -3.05
C GLN A 479 5.70 15.32 -4.34
N GLU A 480 5.94 16.35 -5.17
CA GLU A 480 5.21 16.60 -6.42
C GLU A 480 3.69 16.66 -6.22
N VAL A 481 3.24 17.29 -5.12
CA VAL A 481 1.80 17.48 -4.83
C VAL A 481 1.22 18.51 -5.79
N ASP A 482 0.61 18.05 -6.87
CA ASP A 482 -0.05 18.84 -7.93
C ASP A 482 -1.58 18.94 -7.72
N GLY A 483 -2.18 18.00 -6.98
CA GLY A 483 -3.60 18.03 -6.63
C GLY A 483 -3.94 19.09 -5.57
N TYR A 484 -4.89 19.98 -5.88
CA TYR A 484 -5.33 21.04 -4.96
C TYR A 484 -5.96 20.50 -3.65
N GLU A 485 -6.59 19.32 -3.70
CA GLU A 485 -7.20 18.67 -2.53
C GLU A 485 -6.14 18.21 -1.53
N GLU A 486 -5.11 17.53 -2.02
CA GLU A 486 -3.98 17.05 -1.22
C GLU A 486 -3.22 18.23 -0.61
N PHE A 487 -2.95 19.26 -1.42
CA PHE A 487 -2.36 20.50 -0.95
C PHE A 487 -3.16 21.10 0.21
N THR A 488 -4.46 21.31 0.00
CA THR A 488 -5.35 21.93 0.99
C THR A 488 -5.49 21.07 2.25
N ALA A 489 -5.46 19.74 2.12
CA ALA A 489 -5.48 18.82 3.25
C ALA A 489 -4.26 19.04 4.17
N VAL A 490 -3.04 19.16 3.61
CA VAL A 490 -1.83 19.40 4.42
C VAL A 490 -1.89 20.75 5.13
N ILE A 491 -2.31 21.82 4.44
CA ILE A 491 -2.49 23.15 5.04
C ILE A 491 -3.52 23.09 6.18
N ASN A 492 -4.65 22.40 5.97
CA ASN A 492 -5.70 22.22 6.97
C ASN A 492 -5.24 21.40 8.18
N ARG A 493 -4.42 20.36 7.97
CA ARG A 493 -3.80 19.60 9.07
C ARG A 493 -2.84 20.48 9.85
N TYR A 494 -1.99 21.26 9.18
CA TYR A 494 -1.06 22.18 9.85
C TYR A 494 -1.80 23.21 10.71
N ALA A 495 -2.90 23.77 10.20
CA ALA A 495 -3.73 24.70 10.98
C ALA A 495 -4.37 24.06 12.24
N ARG A 496 -4.57 22.73 12.25
CA ARG A 496 -5.18 22.00 13.37
C ARG A 496 -4.15 21.48 14.38
N ASP A 497 -3.07 20.88 13.90
CA ASP A 497 -1.99 20.32 14.71
C ASP A 497 -0.62 20.50 14.00
N PRO A 498 0.04 21.66 14.18
CA PRO A 498 1.34 21.92 13.59
C PRO A 498 2.41 20.89 14.00
N ALA A 499 2.36 20.41 15.24
CA ALA A 499 3.40 19.53 15.78
C ALA A 499 3.34 18.15 15.14
N ALA A 500 2.14 17.60 14.93
CA ALA A 500 1.95 16.33 14.24
C ALA A 500 2.47 16.38 12.80
N VAL A 501 2.06 17.39 12.03
CA VAL A 501 2.49 17.55 10.62
C VAL A 501 4.00 17.72 10.51
N LEU A 502 4.60 18.55 11.37
CA LEU A 502 6.05 18.71 11.37
C LEU A 502 6.79 17.43 11.77
N SER A 503 6.25 16.63 12.70
CA SER A 503 6.85 15.35 13.09
C SER A 503 6.75 14.29 12.00
N GLU A 504 5.64 14.22 11.27
CA GLU A 504 5.46 13.34 10.10
C GLU A 504 6.46 13.72 9.00
N ILE A 505 6.55 15.02 8.69
CA ILE A 505 7.55 15.54 7.75
C ILE A 505 8.97 15.28 8.25
N ASP A 506 9.26 15.40 9.56
CA ASP A 506 10.56 15.06 10.14
C ASP A 506 10.89 13.57 9.96
N GLU A 507 9.96 12.68 10.27
CA GLU A 507 10.13 11.23 10.14
C GLU A 507 10.32 10.82 8.67
N GLU A 508 9.53 11.38 7.76
CA GLU A 508 9.64 11.13 6.33
C GLU A 508 10.89 11.77 5.74
N MET A 509 11.26 12.99 6.13
CA MET A 509 12.51 13.61 5.69
C MET A 509 13.73 12.88 6.25
N ASP A 510 13.70 12.38 7.49
CA ASP A 510 14.78 11.56 8.05
C ASP A 510 14.85 10.19 7.35
N ALA A 511 13.69 9.60 7.03
CA ALA A 511 13.60 8.40 6.20
C ALA A 511 14.07 8.66 4.76
N LEU A 512 13.84 9.83 4.19
CA LEU A 512 14.31 10.29 2.88
C LEU A 512 15.78 10.72 2.91
N VAL A 513 16.35 11.16 4.04
CA VAL A 513 17.79 11.48 4.16
C VAL A 513 18.62 10.21 4.34
N VAL A 514 18.12 9.26 5.14
CA VAL A 514 18.70 7.93 5.27
C VAL A 514 18.47 7.13 3.98
N GLY A 515 17.26 7.23 3.42
CA GLY A 515 16.83 6.68 2.15
C GLY A 515 17.63 7.24 0.98
N SER A 516 17.79 8.55 0.83
CA SER A 516 18.58 9.18 -0.23
C SER A 516 20.07 8.91 -0.11
N ARG A 517 20.64 8.75 1.09
CA ARG A 517 22.01 8.24 1.26
C ARG A 517 22.13 6.78 0.85
N LEU A 518 21.17 5.94 1.21
CA LEU A 518 21.15 4.53 0.80
C LEU A 518 20.87 4.39 -0.70
N GLU A 519 19.98 5.19 -1.28
CA GLU A 519 19.61 5.22 -2.70
C GLU A 519 20.68 5.86 -3.56
N SER A 520 21.35 6.93 -3.12
CA SER A 520 22.51 7.47 -3.83
C SER A 520 23.65 6.46 -3.84
N THR A 521 23.88 5.78 -2.72
CA THR A 521 24.83 4.65 -2.65
C THR A 521 24.38 3.50 -3.56
N ASN A 522 23.09 3.17 -3.59
CA ASN A 522 22.52 2.10 -4.40
C ASN A 522 22.56 2.43 -5.90
N ARG A 523 22.32 3.69 -6.28
CA ARG A 523 22.47 4.23 -7.64
C ARG A 523 23.93 4.24 -8.09
N GLN A 524 24.86 4.64 -7.22
CA GLN A 524 26.29 4.55 -7.49
C GLN A 524 26.73 3.10 -7.67
N LEU A 525 26.24 2.18 -6.82
CA LEU A 525 26.56 0.76 -6.90
C LEU A 525 25.92 0.08 -8.13
N ASN A 526 24.71 0.49 -8.53
CA ASN A 526 24.09 0.13 -9.81
C ASN A 526 24.98 0.56 -10.99
N ARG A 527 25.44 1.81 -10.98
CA ARG A 527 26.28 2.37 -12.04
C ARG A 527 27.62 1.63 -12.16
N ILE A 528 28.28 1.38 -11.04
CA ILE A 528 29.54 0.62 -10.99
C ILE A 528 29.33 -0.82 -11.47
N ALA A 529 28.27 -1.49 -11.03
CA ALA A 529 27.96 -2.85 -11.44
C ALA A 529 27.70 -2.95 -12.95
N LEU A 530 26.88 -2.04 -13.51
CA LEU A 530 26.59 -1.99 -14.94
C LEU A 530 27.82 -1.61 -15.78
N GLN A 531 28.68 -0.72 -15.28
CA GLN A 531 29.90 -0.33 -15.98
C GLN A 531 30.93 -1.47 -16.04
N LEU A 532 31.06 -2.26 -14.96
CA LEU A 532 32.01 -3.37 -14.89
C LEU A 532 31.50 -4.66 -15.55
N PHE A 533 30.20 -4.96 -15.43
CA PHE A 533 29.63 -6.25 -15.83
C PHE A 533 28.43 -6.16 -16.78
N GLY A 534 27.93 -4.97 -17.13
CA GLY A 534 26.73 -4.81 -17.97
C GLY A 534 26.89 -5.46 -19.34
N SER A 535 28.06 -5.31 -19.98
CA SER A 535 28.36 -5.93 -21.29
C SER A 535 28.44 -7.46 -21.25
N TYR A 536 28.72 -8.05 -20.08
CA TYR A 536 28.74 -9.51 -19.89
C TYR A 536 27.32 -10.09 -19.74
N VAL A 537 26.38 -9.28 -19.26
CA VAL A 537 25.00 -9.68 -18.94
C VAL A 537 24.03 -9.51 -20.12
N ASP A 538 24.37 -8.67 -21.12
CA ASP A 538 23.52 -8.31 -22.28
C ASP A 538 23.36 -9.40 -23.37
N ASN A 539 23.84 -10.62 -23.15
CA ASN A 539 23.78 -11.68 -24.17
C ASN A 539 22.49 -12.50 -24.07
N ASN A 540 21.59 -12.36 -25.06
CA ASN A 540 20.33 -13.09 -25.24
C ASN A 540 20.53 -14.62 -25.26
N THR A 541 20.61 -15.23 -24.08
CA THR A 541 20.75 -16.68 -23.90
C THR A 541 19.47 -17.27 -23.31
N PRO A 542 19.11 -18.54 -23.58
CA PRO A 542 17.92 -19.18 -23.01
C PRO A 542 17.88 -19.19 -21.47
N ARG A 543 19.05 -19.11 -20.82
CA ARG A 543 19.17 -18.99 -19.35
C ARG A 543 18.79 -17.61 -18.83
N GLN A 544 18.91 -16.56 -19.64
CA GLN A 544 18.51 -15.20 -19.30
C GLN A 544 16.99 -15.08 -19.20
N VAL A 545 16.25 -15.53 -20.23
CA VAL A 545 14.77 -15.46 -20.24
C VAL A 545 14.17 -16.10 -18.98
N ARG A 546 14.69 -17.26 -18.57
CA ARG A 546 14.25 -17.93 -17.34
C ARG A 546 14.55 -17.13 -16.08
N ARG A 547 15.70 -16.46 -16.02
CA ARG A 547 16.12 -15.66 -14.86
C ARG A 547 15.45 -14.29 -14.81
N GLU A 548 15.11 -13.75 -15.96
CA GLU A 548 14.32 -12.54 -16.10
C GLU A 548 12.90 -12.76 -15.59
N GLY A 549 12.26 -13.85 -16.02
CA GLY A 549 10.97 -14.27 -15.46
C GLY A 549 11.01 -14.47 -13.94
N LEU A 550 12.09 -15.06 -13.39
CA LEU A 550 12.26 -15.21 -11.93
C LEU A 550 12.41 -13.88 -11.17
N VAL A 551 13.05 -12.87 -11.77
CA VAL A 551 13.19 -11.54 -11.13
C VAL A 551 11.88 -10.76 -11.20
N GLN A 552 11.14 -10.91 -12.31
CA GLN A 552 9.81 -10.32 -12.49
C GLN A 552 8.79 -10.94 -11.53
N SER A 553 8.73 -12.27 -11.43
CA SER A 553 7.81 -12.96 -10.53
C SER A 553 8.11 -12.71 -9.04
N ALA A 554 9.38 -12.46 -8.71
CA ALA A 554 9.82 -12.05 -7.37
C ALA A 554 9.62 -10.55 -7.06
N ARG A 555 9.20 -9.73 -8.03
CA ARG A 555 8.93 -8.28 -7.90
C ARG A 555 9.99 -7.46 -7.17
N LEU A 556 11.27 -7.72 -7.46
CA LEU A 556 12.40 -7.13 -6.73
C LEU A 556 12.65 -5.62 -6.99
N GLY A 557 11.75 -4.92 -7.71
CA GLY A 557 11.89 -3.49 -8.04
C GLY A 557 13.13 -3.14 -8.86
N VAL A 558 13.79 -4.13 -9.48
CA VAL A 558 15.02 -3.96 -10.27
C VAL A 558 14.97 -4.78 -11.54
N THR A 559 15.57 -4.29 -12.62
CA THR A 559 15.66 -5.04 -13.86
C THR A 559 16.64 -6.22 -13.75
N TYR A 560 16.41 -7.27 -14.53
CA TYR A 560 17.31 -8.44 -14.60
C TYR A 560 18.77 -8.01 -14.82
N ARG A 561 19.00 -7.05 -15.72
CA ARG A 561 20.32 -6.54 -16.07
C ARG A 561 21.05 -5.97 -14.85
N VAL A 562 20.36 -5.14 -14.06
CA VAL A 562 20.92 -4.54 -12.84
C VAL A 562 21.19 -5.61 -11.78
N TYR A 563 20.25 -6.53 -11.56
CA TYR A 563 20.38 -7.58 -10.56
C TYR A 563 21.53 -8.55 -10.87
N ALA A 564 21.65 -8.98 -12.14
CA ALA A 564 22.69 -9.89 -12.58
C ALA A 564 24.09 -9.22 -12.56
N ALA A 565 24.20 -7.95 -12.98
CA ALA A 565 25.45 -7.20 -12.89
C ALA A 565 25.91 -7.00 -11.43
N LYS A 566 24.98 -6.66 -10.53
CA LYS A 566 25.26 -6.59 -9.09
C LYS A 566 25.70 -7.93 -8.51
N THR A 567 25.05 -9.02 -8.91
CA THR A 567 25.39 -10.37 -8.44
C THR A 567 26.83 -10.75 -8.81
N LEU A 568 27.29 -10.39 -10.01
CA LEU A 568 28.68 -10.59 -10.44
C LEU A 568 29.66 -9.69 -9.67
N LEU A 569 29.28 -8.44 -9.40
CA LEU A 569 30.06 -7.51 -8.58
C LEU A 569 30.27 -8.07 -7.16
N TYR A 570 29.19 -8.50 -6.49
CA TYR A 570 29.27 -9.09 -5.15
C TYR A 570 30.06 -10.40 -5.12
N ALA A 571 29.85 -11.28 -6.11
CA ALA A 571 30.63 -12.51 -6.23
C ALA A 571 32.14 -12.19 -6.37
N SER A 572 32.49 -11.21 -7.21
CA SER A 572 33.90 -10.81 -7.44
C SER A 572 34.55 -10.21 -6.19
N LEU A 573 33.83 -9.34 -5.46
CA LEU A 573 34.30 -8.80 -4.18
C LEU A 573 34.50 -9.91 -3.13
N CYS A 574 33.60 -10.89 -3.09
CA CYS A 574 33.71 -12.04 -2.19
C CYS A 574 34.83 -13.00 -2.60
N VAL A 575 35.16 -13.13 -3.88
CA VAL A 575 36.38 -13.84 -4.31
C VAL A 575 37.62 -13.17 -3.73
N MET A 576 37.73 -11.84 -3.83
CA MET A 576 38.86 -11.09 -3.28
C MET A 576 38.96 -11.23 -1.75
N ALA A 577 37.86 -11.02 -1.04
CA ALA A 577 37.81 -11.14 0.42
C ALA A 577 38.07 -12.59 0.89
N GLY A 578 37.44 -13.57 0.24
CA GLY A 578 37.62 -15.00 0.51
C GLY A 578 39.04 -15.49 0.23
N SER A 579 39.73 -14.92 -0.77
CA SER A 579 41.15 -15.20 -1.00
C SER A 579 42.05 -14.66 0.10
N LEU A 580 41.78 -13.46 0.62
CA LEU A 580 42.53 -12.89 1.75
C LEU A 580 42.31 -13.70 3.04
N LEU A 581 41.06 -14.08 3.32
CA LEU A 581 40.71 -14.93 4.46
C LEU A 581 41.28 -16.35 4.32
N GLY A 582 41.30 -16.90 3.10
CA GLY A 582 41.93 -18.20 2.83
C GLY A 582 43.43 -18.21 3.10
N ILE A 583 44.12 -17.13 2.73
CA ILE A 583 45.55 -16.94 3.06
C ILE A 583 45.73 -16.87 4.59
N ALA A 584 44.90 -16.09 5.30
CA ALA A 584 44.98 -15.98 6.76
C ALA A 584 44.67 -17.31 7.48
N ALA A 585 43.65 -18.04 7.03
CA ALA A 585 43.25 -19.32 7.61
C ALA A 585 44.32 -20.40 7.43
N ILE A 586 44.96 -20.44 6.26
CA ILE A 586 46.08 -21.36 6.01
C ILE A 586 47.29 -20.98 6.87
N GLY A 587 47.54 -19.69 7.06
CA GLY A 587 48.58 -19.20 7.97
C GLY A 587 48.31 -19.62 9.41
N PHE A 588 47.06 -19.51 9.87
CA PHE A 588 46.63 -19.97 11.19
C PHE A 588 46.72 -21.50 11.35
N VAL A 589 46.36 -22.27 10.32
CA VAL A 589 46.51 -23.73 10.32
C VAL A 589 47.99 -24.15 10.35
N PHE A 590 48.86 -23.43 9.64
CA PHE A 590 50.30 -23.63 9.74
C PHE A 590 50.84 -23.31 11.14
N ASP A 591 50.33 -22.27 11.80
CA ASP A 591 50.71 -21.90 13.17
C ASP A 591 50.18 -22.91 14.21
N LEU A 592 48.95 -23.43 14.01
CA LEU A 592 48.32 -24.44 14.86
C LEU A 592 48.96 -25.84 14.73
N LEU A 593 49.47 -26.19 13.54
CA LEU A 593 50.13 -27.46 13.24
C LEU A 593 51.66 -27.41 13.47
N ALA A 594 52.24 -26.24 13.71
CA ALA A 594 53.65 -26.06 14.03
C ALA A 594 53.95 -26.47 15.48
N VAL A 595 53.89 -27.78 15.78
CA VAL A 595 54.40 -28.33 17.03
C VAL A 595 55.89 -28.61 16.88
N PRO A 596 56.80 -27.93 17.61
CA PRO A 596 58.23 -28.19 17.52
C PRO A 596 58.54 -29.63 17.94
N GLU A 597 59.39 -30.33 17.19
CA GLU A 597 59.78 -31.73 17.47
C GLU A 597 60.30 -31.90 18.92
N ALA A 598 60.93 -30.85 19.48
CA ALA A 598 61.40 -30.81 20.86
C ALA A 598 60.27 -30.88 21.91
N MET A 599 59.09 -30.33 21.62
CA MET A 599 57.92 -30.36 22.51
C MET A 599 57.25 -31.74 22.48
N LEU A 600 57.15 -32.36 21.30
CA LEU A 600 56.69 -33.75 21.12
C LEU A 600 57.59 -34.78 21.82
N ARG A 601 58.92 -34.59 21.78
CA ARG A 601 59.87 -35.45 22.52
C ARG A 601 59.78 -35.32 24.04
N SER A 602 59.28 -34.19 24.55
CA SER A 602 59.18 -33.94 26.00
C SER A 602 57.93 -34.53 26.66
N GLU A 603 56.86 -34.76 25.89
CA GLU A 603 55.56 -35.26 26.36
C GLU A 603 55.35 -36.76 26.06
N LEU A 604 56.10 -37.35 25.12
CA LEU A 604 56.00 -38.77 24.79
C LEU A 604 56.83 -39.65 25.74
N PRO A 605 56.27 -40.75 26.30
CA PRO A 605 57.04 -41.73 27.08
C PRO A 605 58.22 -42.28 26.24
N GLY A 606 59.40 -42.44 26.83
CA GLY A 606 60.67 -42.70 26.10
C GLY A 606 60.73 -43.93 25.17
N GLN A 607 59.69 -44.76 25.13
CA GLN A 607 59.53 -45.87 24.18
C GLN A 607 58.86 -45.45 22.85
N LEU A 608 58.23 -44.28 22.81
CA LEU A 608 57.49 -43.72 21.68
C LEU A 608 58.17 -42.48 21.07
N GLU A 609 59.37 -42.12 21.54
CA GLU A 609 60.13 -40.96 21.08
C GLU A 609 60.45 -41.02 19.57
N PHE A 610 60.53 -42.22 18.99
CA PHE A 610 60.73 -42.42 17.55
C PHE A 610 59.56 -41.91 16.68
N LEU A 611 58.36 -41.78 17.25
CA LEU A 611 57.19 -41.25 16.56
C LEU A 611 57.22 -39.73 16.46
N ALA A 612 57.99 -39.03 17.30
CA ALA A 612 58.11 -37.56 17.25
C ALA A 612 58.66 -37.08 15.90
N GLY A 613 59.61 -37.82 15.30
CA GLY A 613 60.15 -37.53 13.97
C GLY A 613 59.24 -37.93 12.80
N GLN A 614 58.19 -38.71 13.04
CA GLN A 614 57.17 -39.06 12.02
C GLN A 614 55.89 -38.22 12.15
N LEU A 615 55.61 -37.68 13.34
CA LEU A 615 54.48 -36.79 13.64
C LEU A 615 54.83 -35.31 13.46
N ALA A 616 56.11 -34.94 13.49
CA ALA A 616 56.56 -33.60 13.13
C ALA A 616 56.35 -33.37 11.62
N PHE A 617 55.62 -32.31 11.28
CA PHE A 617 55.39 -31.92 9.88
C PHE A 617 56.73 -31.69 9.16
N PRO A 618 56.92 -32.17 7.91
CA PRO A 618 58.15 -31.93 7.16
C PRO A 618 58.36 -30.44 6.88
N ASP A 619 59.60 -29.97 6.97
CA ASP A 619 60.02 -28.62 6.61
C ASP A 619 59.63 -28.31 5.15
N LEU A 620 58.48 -27.66 4.95
CA LEU A 620 58.05 -27.22 3.63
C LEU A 620 59.05 -26.16 3.13
N THR A 621 59.53 -26.33 1.91
CA THR A 621 60.38 -25.30 1.29
C THR A 621 59.61 -23.99 1.17
N PRO A 622 60.28 -22.82 1.22
CA PRO A 622 59.62 -21.52 1.05
C PRO A 622 58.72 -21.45 -0.20
N ALA A 623 59.11 -22.16 -1.27
CA ALA A 623 58.31 -22.27 -2.49
C ALA A 623 57.00 -23.05 -2.31
N GLN A 624 56.99 -24.13 -1.52
CA GLN A 624 55.80 -24.93 -1.24
C GLN A 624 54.82 -24.21 -0.30
N VAL A 625 55.34 -23.43 0.65
CA VAL A 625 54.53 -22.59 1.54
C VAL A 625 53.82 -21.50 0.72
N VAL A 626 54.56 -20.79 -0.13
CA VAL A 626 53.98 -19.79 -1.05
C VAL A 626 52.95 -20.44 -1.98
N ALA A 627 53.23 -21.63 -2.53
CA ALA A 627 52.28 -22.35 -3.36
C ALA A 627 51.01 -22.74 -2.59
N ALA A 628 51.11 -23.17 -1.33
CA ALA A 628 49.96 -23.51 -0.48
C ALA A 628 49.09 -22.29 -0.18
N PHE A 629 49.69 -21.13 0.12
CA PHE A 629 48.97 -19.87 0.31
C PHE A 629 48.26 -19.40 -0.97
N VAL A 630 48.92 -19.47 -2.13
CA VAL A 630 48.33 -19.08 -3.41
C VAL A 630 47.19 -20.01 -3.79
N VAL A 631 47.41 -21.33 -3.75
CA VAL A 631 46.40 -22.32 -4.11
C VAL A 631 45.20 -22.24 -3.16
N GLY A 632 45.43 -22.20 -1.85
CA GLY A 632 44.33 -22.17 -0.90
C GLY A 632 43.61 -20.82 -0.81
N GLY A 633 44.31 -19.71 -1.07
CA GLY A 633 43.67 -18.41 -1.31
C GLY A 633 42.77 -18.42 -2.55
N VAL A 634 43.24 -18.98 -3.67
CA VAL A 634 42.42 -19.08 -4.90
C VAL A 634 41.23 -20.03 -4.69
N VAL A 635 41.43 -21.20 -4.09
CA VAL A 635 40.35 -22.18 -3.85
C VAL A 635 39.29 -21.60 -2.92
N ASN A 636 39.68 -20.95 -1.81
CA ASN A 636 38.72 -20.35 -0.88
C ASN A 636 38.01 -19.14 -1.50
N GLY A 637 38.73 -18.27 -2.20
CA GLY A 637 38.14 -17.14 -2.92
C GLY A 637 37.12 -17.59 -3.97
N VAL A 638 37.50 -18.48 -4.88
CA VAL A 638 36.59 -19.02 -5.90
C VAL A 638 35.40 -19.74 -5.26
N GLY A 639 35.64 -20.56 -4.22
CA GLY A 639 34.58 -21.24 -3.49
C GLY A 639 33.56 -20.28 -2.89
N THR A 640 34.04 -19.23 -2.20
CA THR A 640 33.20 -18.20 -1.59
C THR A 640 32.43 -17.40 -2.64
N GLY A 641 33.08 -17.02 -3.74
CA GLY A 641 32.44 -16.32 -4.86
C GLY A 641 31.33 -17.13 -5.54
N VAL A 642 31.57 -18.43 -5.77
CA VAL A 642 30.58 -19.36 -6.33
C VAL A 642 29.41 -19.53 -5.36
N LEU A 643 29.66 -19.68 -4.05
CA LEU A 643 28.60 -19.78 -3.05
C LEU A 643 27.72 -18.52 -3.02
N VAL A 644 28.32 -17.33 -3.05
CA VAL A 644 27.58 -16.06 -3.09
C VAL A 644 26.77 -15.92 -4.37
N TYR A 645 27.33 -16.32 -5.52
CA TYR A 645 26.62 -16.34 -6.79
C TYR A 645 25.40 -17.28 -6.76
N LEU A 646 25.57 -18.50 -6.24
CA LEU A 646 24.50 -19.48 -6.11
C LEU A 646 23.42 -18.99 -5.13
N TYR A 647 23.83 -18.44 -3.99
CA TYR A 647 22.92 -17.89 -2.99
C TYR A 647 22.09 -16.70 -3.54
N ARG A 648 22.73 -15.78 -4.25
CA ARG A 648 22.06 -14.63 -4.90
C ARG A 648 21.02 -15.04 -5.94
N TRP A 649 21.20 -16.16 -6.64
CA TRP A 649 20.19 -16.69 -7.55
C TRP A 649 19.16 -17.60 -6.86
N TYR A 650 19.49 -18.13 -5.69
CA TYR A 650 18.55 -18.87 -4.85
C TYR A 650 17.55 -17.95 -4.13
N GLN A 651 17.94 -16.70 -3.83
CA GLN A 651 17.11 -15.70 -3.15
C GLN A 651 15.83 -15.31 -3.92
N PRO A 652 15.89 -14.83 -5.18
CA PRO A 652 14.69 -14.51 -5.96
C PRO A 652 13.75 -15.70 -6.10
N ARG A 653 14.32 -16.90 -6.24
CA ARG A 653 13.54 -18.13 -6.29
C ARG A 653 12.78 -18.38 -4.99
N GLN A 654 13.43 -18.27 -3.84
CA GLN A 654 12.73 -18.39 -2.55
C GLN A 654 11.65 -17.32 -2.35
N ILE A 655 11.88 -16.10 -2.83
CA ILE A 655 10.89 -15.02 -2.74
C ILE A 655 9.70 -15.35 -3.65
N ALA A 656 9.95 -15.75 -4.90
CA ALA A 656 8.90 -16.18 -5.82
C ALA A 656 8.13 -17.40 -5.29
N ASP A 657 8.81 -18.44 -4.80
CA ASP A 657 8.18 -19.65 -4.24
C ASP A 657 7.33 -19.30 -2.99
N LYS A 658 7.77 -18.36 -2.15
CA LYS A 658 6.99 -17.88 -1.00
C LYS A 658 5.77 -17.06 -1.43
N ARG A 659 5.92 -16.19 -2.44
CA ARG A 659 4.82 -15.41 -3.00
C ARG A 659 3.80 -16.32 -3.69
N GLU A 660 4.24 -17.33 -4.44
CA GLU A 660 3.37 -18.36 -5.04
C GLU A 660 2.49 -19.01 -3.98
N ALA A 661 3.10 -19.53 -2.91
CA ALA A 661 2.36 -20.11 -1.80
C ALA A 661 1.41 -19.12 -1.13
N GLY A 662 1.83 -17.86 -0.92
CA GLY A 662 0.99 -16.81 -0.36
C GLY A 662 -0.22 -16.46 -1.25
N ILE A 663 -0.03 -16.41 -2.57
CA ILE A 663 -1.08 -16.16 -3.55
C ILE A 663 -2.07 -17.33 -3.57
N ASP A 664 -1.60 -18.57 -3.69
CA ASP A 664 -2.47 -19.76 -3.73
C ASP A 664 -3.27 -19.92 -2.44
N GLU A 665 -2.68 -19.61 -1.29
CA GLU A 665 -3.35 -19.67 0.01
C GLU A 665 -4.44 -18.59 0.18
N SER A 666 -4.20 -17.39 -0.36
CA SER A 666 -5.14 -16.26 -0.24
C SER A 666 -6.21 -16.25 -1.33
N LEU A 667 -5.94 -16.80 -2.51
CA LEU A 667 -6.80 -16.76 -3.69
C LEU A 667 -8.24 -17.23 -3.43
N PRO A 668 -8.52 -18.37 -2.77
CA PRO A 668 -9.89 -18.78 -2.47
C PRO A 668 -10.68 -17.74 -1.66
N ARG A 669 -10.01 -17.02 -0.75
CA ARG A 669 -10.61 -16.00 0.13
C ARG A 669 -10.83 -14.71 -0.64
N THR A 670 -9.86 -14.31 -1.46
CA THR A 670 -9.99 -13.17 -2.37
C THR A 670 -11.15 -13.39 -3.35
N VAL A 671 -11.30 -14.59 -3.91
CA VAL A 671 -12.43 -14.93 -4.80
C VAL A 671 -13.77 -14.92 -4.05
N ALA A 672 -13.82 -15.41 -2.80
CA ALA A 672 -15.02 -15.34 -1.97
C ALA A 672 -15.46 -13.88 -1.71
N PHE A 673 -14.48 -12.99 -1.47
CA PHE A 673 -14.70 -11.56 -1.29
C PHE A 673 -15.21 -10.90 -2.57
N MET A 674 -14.55 -11.14 -3.70
CA MET A 674 -14.97 -10.67 -5.02
C MET A 674 -16.37 -11.20 -5.38
N PHE A 675 -16.68 -12.46 -5.06
CA PHE A 675 -18.02 -13.02 -5.23
C PHE A 675 -19.06 -12.25 -4.40
N ALA A 676 -18.77 -12.02 -3.11
CA ALA A 676 -19.67 -11.30 -2.21
C ALA A 676 -19.96 -9.87 -2.68
N LEU A 677 -18.93 -9.13 -3.09
CA LEU A 677 -19.08 -7.76 -3.62
C LEU A 677 -19.74 -7.72 -5.01
N SER A 678 -19.43 -8.68 -5.89
CA SER A 678 -20.05 -8.73 -7.23
C SER A 678 -21.57 -8.93 -7.15
N ARG A 679 -22.05 -9.62 -6.11
CA ARG A 679 -23.48 -9.85 -5.89
C ARG A 679 -24.22 -8.59 -5.47
N SER A 680 -23.52 -7.60 -4.89
CA SER A 680 -24.13 -6.33 -4.47
C SER A 680 -24.24 -5.29 -5.60
N GLY A 681 -24.01 -5.69 -6.85
CA GLY A 681 -24.13 -4.82 -8.04
C GLY A 681 -22.91 -3.94 -8.32
N MET A 682 -21.78 -4.20 -7.67
CA MET A 682 -20.55 -3.41 -7.80
C MET A 682 -19.89 -3.59 -9.17
N THR A 683 -19.37 -2.50 -9.74
CA THR A 683 -18.63 -2.54 -11.03
C THR A 683 -17.31 -3.29 -10.89
N HIS A 684 -16.83 -3.90 -11.98
CA HIS A 684 -15.61 -4.72 -11.96
C HIS A 684 -14.35 -3.91 -11.58
N LYS A 685 -14.26 -2.65 -12.00
CA LYS A 685 -13.16 -1.73 -11.61
C LYS A 685 -13.19 -1.45 -10.12
N LYS A 686 -14.35 -1.09 -9.57
CA LYS A 686 -14.52 -0.77 -8.15
C LYS A 686 -14.32 -2.01 -7.26
N LEU A 687 -14.71 -3.18 -7.75
CA LEU A 687 -14.50 -4.46 -7.07
C LEU A 687 -13.02 -4.79 -6.92
N VAL A 688 -12.21 -4.62 -7.98
CA VAL A 688 -10.76 -4.87 -7.93
C VAL A 688 -10.06 -3.80 -7.11
N GLU A 689 -10.50 -2.54 -7.21
CA GLU A 689 -10.03 -1.42 -6.38
C GLU A 689 -10.24 -1.69 -4.90
N ILE A 690 -11.46 -1.99 -4.47
CA ILE A 690 -11.78 -2.28 -3.06
C ILE A 690 -11.05 -3.55 -2.59
N THR A 691 -10.94 -4.58 -3.44
CA THR A 691 -10.14 -5.78 -3.13
C THR A 691 -8.67 -5.42 -2.91
N GLY A 692 -8.14 -4.51 -3.73
CA GLY A 692 -6.77 -4.05 -3.67
C GLY A 692 -6.44 -3.12 -2.52
N GLN A 693 -7.30 -2.13 -2.23
CA GLN A 693 -7.20 -1.23 -1.07
C GLN A 693 -7.25 -2.01 0.27
N ASN A 694 -7.86 -3.20 0.25
CA ASN A 694 -7.96 -4.08 1.41
C ASN A 694 -7.04 -5.32 1.29
N SER A 695 -6.02 -5.29 0.43
CA SER A 695 -5.11 -6.42 0.21
C SER A 695 -4.45 -6.91 1.50
N ASP A 696 -4.25 -6.00 2.44
CA ASP A 696 -3.76 -6.25 3.80
C ASP A 696 -4.55 -7.30 4.58
N TYR A 697 -5.87 -7.39 4.33
CA TYR A 697 -6.77 -8.35 4.98
C TYR A 697 -6.95 -9.63 4.16
N PHE A 698 -6.92 -9.53 2.83
CA PHE A 698 -7.23 -10.65 1.94
C PHE A 698 -5.99 -11.43 1.50
N GLY A 699 -4.78 -10.86 1.64
CA GLY A 699 -3.49 -11.50 1.41
C GLY A 699 -2.90 -11.24 0.03
N GLU A 700 -1.80 -11.93 -0.27
CA GLU A 700 -0.94 -11.69 -1.44
C GLU A 700 -1.69 -11.79 -2.79
N ALA A 701 -2.76 -12.59 -2.91
CA ALA A 701 -3.58 -12.66 -4.13
C ALA A 701 -4.32 -11.34 -4.42
N ALA A 702 -4.77 -10.62 -3.38
CA ALA A 702 -5.36 -9.30 -3.55
C ALA A 702 -4.30 -8.25 -3.92
N GLU A 703 -3.09 -8.36 -3.36
CA GLU A 703 -1.95 -7.51 -3.72
C GLU A 703 -1.43 -7.79 -5.15
N GLU A 704 -1.53 -9.03 -5.60
CA GLU A 704 -1.23 -9.42 -6.98
C GLU A 704 -2.24 -8.76 -7.93
N LEU A 705 -3.53 -8.73 -7.58
CA LEU A 705 -4.58 -8.03 -8.35
C LEU A 705 -4.38 -6.50 -8.43
N VAL A 706 -3.84 -5.84 -7.40
CA VAL A 706 -3.53 -4.40 -7.41
C VAL A 706 -2.62 -4.00 -8.56
N VAL A 707 -1.73 -4.90 -9.00
CA VAL A 707 -0.84 -4.60 -10.13
C VAL A 707 -1.60 -4.44 -11.43
N SER A 708 -2.74 -5.13 -11.61
CA SER A 708 -3.58 -4.83 -12.77
C SER A 708 -4.13 -3.41 -12.74
N LEU A 709 -4.44 -2.84 -11.56
CA LEU A 709 -4.89 -1.45 -11.43
C LEU A 709 -3.75 -0.45 -11.65
N ARG A 710 -2.56 -0.72 -11.12
CA ARG A 710 -1.38 0.13 -11.37
C ARG A 710 -0.99 0.11 -12.85
N ASP A 711 -1.02 -1.05 -13.50
CA ASP A 711 -0.76 -1.16 -14.94
C ASP A 711 -1.80 -0.38 -15.77
N MET A 712 -3.07 -0.38 -15.34
CA MET A 712 -4.09 0.46 -15.97
C MET A 712 -3.82 1.96 -15.79
N GLN A 713 -3.50 2.39 -14.57
CA GLN A 713 -3.26 3.80 -14.23
C GLN A 713 -2.00 4.37 -14.89
N PHE A 714 -0.89 3.62 -14.94
CA PHE A 714 0.39 4.12 -15.44
C PHE A 714 0.67 3.80 -16.92
N SER A 715 0.07 2.75 -17.49
CA SER A 715 0.37 2.31 -18.87
C SER A 715 -0.79 2.52 -19.85
N ASN A 716 -1.87 3.18 -19.44
CA ASN A 716 -3.10 3.34 -20.23
C ASN A 716 -3.60 2.01 -20.84
N ALA A 717 -3.38 0.90 -20.12
CA ALA A 717 -3.76 -0.44 -20.55
C ALA A 717 -5.17 -0.75 -20.08
N ASP A 718 -6.03 -1.30 -20.93
CA ASP A 718 -7.35 -1.79 -20.49
C ASP A 718 -7.21 -2.96 -19.48
N PHE A 719 -8.16 -3.09 -18.56
CA PHE A 719 -8.22 -4.09 -17.49
C PHE A 719 -8.02 -5.52 -18.03
N LEU A 720 -8.50 -5.81 -19.23
CA LEU A 720 -8.27 -7.10 -19.90
C LEU A 720 -6.77 -7.34 -20.18
N ASN A 721 -6.07 -6.35 -20.74
CA ASN A 721 -4.66 -6.46 -21.06
C ASN A 721 -3.79 -6.49 -19.79
N ALA A 722 -4.19 -5.74 -18.77
CA ALA A 722 -3.55 -5.75 -17.46
C ALA A 722 -3.68 -7.12 -16.78
N THR A 723 -4.89 -7.70 -16.73
CA THR A 723 -5.13 -9.04 -16.16
C THR A 723 -4.43 -10.16 -16.95
N ARG A 724 -4.33 -10.03 -18.29
CA ARG A 724 -3.58 -10.98 -19.11
C ARG A 724 -2.06 -10.92 -18.90
N ARG A 725 -1.48 -9.71 -18.76
CA ARG A 725 -0.07 -9.55 -18.38
C ARG A 725 0.19 -10.08 -16.97
N LEU A 726 -0.76 -9.86 -16.07
CA LEU A 726 -0.70 -10.40 -14.72
C LEU A 726 -0.66 -11.93 -14.72
N ALA A 727 -1.48 -12.59 -15.56
CA ALA A 727 -1.47 -14.04 -15.74
C ALA A 727 -0.11 -14.58 -16.24
N GLN A 728 0.67 -13.77 -16.97
CA GLN A 728 1.98 -14.16 -17.50
C GLN A 728 3.15 -13.87 -16.54
N THR A 729 2.96 -12.97 -15.59
CA THR A 729 4.03 -12.49 -14.69
C THR A 729 3.92 -13.01 -13.26
N THR A 730 2.73 -13.46 -12.85
CA THR A 730 2.50 -14.08 -11.54
C THR A 730 3.33 -15.36 -11.37
N PRO A 731 3.88 -15.62 -10.16
CA PRO A 731 4.55 -16.89 -9.87
C PRO A 731 3.56 -18.07 -9.72
N SER A 732 2.27 -17.79 -9.48
CA SER A 732 1.25 -18.82 -9.20
C SER A 732 0.55 -19.31 -10.46
N THR A 733 0.54 -20.64 -10.65
CA THR A 733 -0.21 -21.26 -11.76
C THR A 733 -1.72 -21.20 -11.56
N GLU A 734 -2.21 -21.28 -10.32
CA GLU A 734 -3.64 -21.18 -10.02
C GLU A 734 -4.17 -19.78 -10.25
N PHE A 735 -3.41 -18.77 -9.81
CA PHE A 735 -3.73 -17.38 -10.05
C PHE A 735 -3.61 -17.03 -11.53
N ALA A 736 -2.61 -17.56 -12.24
CA ALA A 736 -2.51 -17.40 -13.68
C ALA A 736 -3.76 -17.94 -14.40
N ASN A 737 -4.22 -19.14 -14.03
CA ASN A 737 -5.45 -19.73 -14.57
C ASN A 737 -6.68 -18.90 -14.19
N PHE A 738 -6.76 -18.40 -12.95
CA PHE A 738 -7.84 -17.50 -12.52
C PHE A 738 -7.84 -16.20 -13.33
N ALA A 739 -6.71 -15.52 -13.46
CA ALA A 739 -6.58 -14.29 -14.22
C ALA A 739 -6.85 -14.49 -15.72
N GLU A 740 -6.43 -15.63 -16.29
CA GLU A 740 -6.74 -16.01 -17.67
C GLU A 740 -8.24 -16.28 -17.86
N ASN A 741 -8.85 -17.07 -16.97
CA ASN A 741 -10.30 -17.35 -17.00
C ASN A 741 -11.12 -16.07 -16.75
N LEU A 742 -10.68 -15.21 -15.85
CA LEU A 742 -11.25 -13.91 -15.57
C LEU A 742 -11.17 -13.03 -16.82
N SER A 743 -10.02 -13.01 -17.49
CA SER A 743 -9.86 -12.31 -18.77
C SER A 743 -10.81 -12.88 -19.84
N ASP A 744 -11.03 -14.19 -19.87
CA ASP A 744 -11.96 -14.83 -20.80
C ASP A 744 -13.43 -14.51 -20.48
N VAL A 745 -13.80 -14.37 -19.20
CA VAL A 745 -15.14 -13.93 -18.76
C VAL A 745 -15.37 -12.45 -19.10
N LEU A 746 -14.36 -11.62 -18.82
CA LEU A 746 -14.33 -10.21 -19.19
C LEU A 746 -14.34 -10.01 -20.71
N ARG A 747 -13.82 -10.95 -21.50
CA ARG A 747 -13.98 -10.96 -22.95
C ARG A 747 -15.38 -11.40 -23.34
N THR A 748 -15.87 -12.54 -22.86
CA THR A 748 -17.11 -13.20 -23.36
C THR A 748 -18.43 -12.63 -22.86
N GLY A 749 -18.44 -11.83 -21.80
CA GLY A 749 -19.66 -11.16 -21.31
C GLY A 749 -20.48 -12.00 -20.37
N ARG A 750 -19.93 -13.14 -19.95
CA ARG A 750 -20.55 -14.01 -18.96
C ARG A 750 -20.68 -13.27 -17.63
N SER A 751 -21.71 -13.63 -16.87
CA SER A 751 -21.94 -13.05 -15.55
C SER A 751 -20.74 -13.29 -14.64
N MET A 752 -20.11 -12.20 -14.21
CA MET A 752 -18.95 -12.23 -13.31
C MET A 752 -19.31 -12.76 -11.93
N SER A 753 -20.52 -12.48 -11.45
CA SER A 753 -21.01 -13.05 -10.19
C SER A 753 -21.23 -14.56 -10.29
N GLU A 754 -21.62 -15.07 -11.46
CA GLU A 754 -21.71 -16.52 -11.70
C GLU A 754 -20.33 -17.17 -11.82
N TYR A 755 -19.39 -16.54 -12.51
CA TYR A 755 -18.01 -16.98 -12.59
C TYR A 755 -17.34 -17.04 -11.21
N PHE A 756 -17.42 -15.97 -10.42
CA PHE A 756 -16.83 -15.95 -9.08
C PHE A 756 -17.49 -16.96 -8.14
N ARG A 757 -18.78 -17.28 -8.33
CA ARG A 757 -19.45 -18.37 -7.62
C ARG A 757 -18.88 -19.73 -8.01
N GLU A 758 -18.71 -20.00 -9.31
CA GLU A 758 -18.14 -21.26 -9.80
C GLU A 758 -16.70 -21.46 -9.32
N GLU A 759 -15.86 -20.42 -9.40
CA GLU A 759 -14.50 -20.48 -8.88
C GLU A 759 -14.48 -20.59 -7.35
N TYR A 760 -15.36 -19.88 -6.62
CA TYR A 760 -15.46 -20.03 -5.16
C TYR A 760 -15.77 -21.47 -4.75
N GLU A 761 -16.77 -22.12 -5.35
CA GLU A 761 -17.12 -23.52 -5.03
C GLU A 761 -16.00 -24.48 -5.45
N LYS A 762 -15.37 -24.26 -6.61
CA LYS A 762 -14.22 -25.06 -7.07
C LYS A 762 -13.05 -24.97 -6.10
N TYR A 763 -12.64 -23.76 -5.70
CA TYR A 763 -11.56 -23.56 -4.73
C TYR A 763 -11.90 -24.13 -3.35
N LYS A 764 -13.17 -24.10 -2.95
CA LYS A 764 -13.65 -24.71 -1.71
C LYS A 764 -13.50 -26.24 -1.74
N ASP A 765 -13.89 -26.89 -2.83
CA ASP A 765 -13.75 -28.34 -3.02
C ASP A 765 -12.28 -28.79 -3.16
N ASP A 766 -11.47 -28.02 -3.90
CA ASP A 766 -10.04 -28.29 -4.06
C ASP A 766 -9.31 -28.18 -2.73
N ARG A 767 -9.63 -27.16 -1.90
CA ARG A 767 -9.09 -27.03 -0.53
C ARG A 767 -9.44 -28.24 0.34
N GLN A 768 -10.69 -28.71 0.30
CA GLN A 768 -11.10 -29.88 1.10
C GLN A 768 -10.33 -31.13 0.70
N THR A 769 -10.15 -31.35 -0.60
CA THR A 769 -9.45 -32.52 -1.14
C THR A 769 -7.97 -32.50 -0.79
N ARG A 770 -7.29 -31.36 -0.97
CA ARG A 770 -5.88 -31.17 -0.57
C ARG A 770 -5.69 -31.41 0.92
N GLN A 771 -6.58 -30.87 1.75
CA GLN A 771 -6.48 -31.04 3.19
C GLN A 771 -6.62 -32.51 3.63
N GLN A 772 -7.43 -33.31 2.95
CA GLN A 772 -7.50 -34.75 3.23
C GLN A 772 -6.19 -35.47 2.86
N GLN A 773 -5.62 -35.19 1.69
CA GLN A 773 -4.34 -35.80 1.26
C GLN A 773 -3.21 -35.48 2.24
N VAL A 774 -3.16 -34.23 2.73
CA VAL A 774 -2.20 -33.78 3.74
C VAL A 774 -2.33 -34.56 5.03
N LEU A 775 -3.55 -34.76 5.50
CA LEU A 775 -3.78 -35.49 6.76
C LEU A 775 -3.29 -36.93 6.64
N GLU A 776 -3.42 -37.55 5.46
CA GLU A 776 -2.85 -38.86 5.15
C GLU A 776 -1.30 -38.83 5.10
N GLU A 777 -0.69 -37.78 4.53
CA GLU A 777 0.77 -37.62 4.51
C GLU A 777 1.35 -37.38 5.92
N LEU A 778 0.71 -36.52 6.72
CA LEU A 778 1.09 -36.27 8.11
C LEU A 778 0.97 -37.55 8.96
N ALA A 779 -0.03 -38.38 8.68
CA ALA A 779 -0.15 -39.70 9.29
C ALA A 779 1.07 -40.58 9.01
N ALA A 780 1.45 -40.71 7.74
CA ALA A 780 2.59 -41.50 7.31
C ALA A 780 3.91 -40.95 7.92
N LEU A 781 4.05 -39.63 8.02
CA LEU A 781 5.21 -39.00 8.65
C LEU A 781 5.26 -39.21 10.16
N ALA A 782 4.11 -39.18 10.85
CA ALA A 782 4.06 -39.49 12.28
C ALA A 782 4.46 -40.94 12.57
N GLU A 783 4.02 -41.89 11.73
CA GLU A 783 4.46 -43.29 11.79
C GLU A 783 5.97 -43.41 11.51
N GLY A 784 6.46 -42.73 10.48
CA GLY A 784 7.88 -42.66 10.13
C GLY A 784 8.74 -42.08 11.25
N TYR A 785 8.26 -41.04 11.94
CA TYR A 785 8.92 -40.45 13.10
C TYR A 785 9.09 -41.46 14.24
N VAL A 786 8.03 -42.17 14.61
CA VAL A 786 8.10 -43.18 15.68
C VAL A 786 9.04 -44.32 15.31
N ALA A 787 8.97 -44.81 14.07
CA ALA A 787 9.82 -45.91 13.62
C ALA A 787 11.31 -45.50 13.54
N LEU A 788 11.61 -44.38 12.88
CA LEU A 788 12.97 -44.00 12.51
C LEU A 788 13.68 -43.12 13.54
N LEU A 789 12.96 -42.23 14.23
CA LEU A 789 13.55 -41.24 15.16
C LEU A 789 13.31 -41.56 16.64
N VAL A 790 12.43 -42.51 16.96
CA VAL A 790 12.21 -42.96 18.35
C VAL A 790 12.69 -44.40 18.55
N ALA A 791 12.10 -45.36 17.82
CA ALA A 791 12.41 -46.77 17.99
C ALA A 791 13.80 -47.15 17.44
N GLY A 792 14.19 -46.63 16.28
CA GLY A 792 15.51 -46.86 15.68
C GLY A 792 16.68 -46.44 16.57
N PRO A 793 16.73 -45.19 17.05
CA PRO A 793 17.75 -44.71 17.98
C PRO A 793 17.78 -45.52 19.27
N LEU A 794 16.62 -45.86 19.82
CA LEU A 794 16.54 -46.70 21.02
C LEU A 794 17.17 -48.08 20.82
N PHE A 795 16.91 -48.72 19.68
CA PHE A 795 17.53 -50.00 19.33
C PHE A 795 19.05 -49.87 19.16
N LEU A 796 19.52 -48.82 18.47
CA LEU A 796 20.95 -48.58 18.29
C LEU A 796 21.66 -48.27 19.62
N ILE A 797 21.05 -47.44 20.47
CA ILE A 797 21.49 -47.13 21.83
C ILE A 797 21.62 -48.43 22.63
N THR A 798 20.59 -49.28 22.58
CA THR A 798 20.59 -50.58 23.26
C THR A 798 21.74 -51.46 22.78
N ILE A 799 21.96 -51.57 21.47
CA ILE A 799 23.08 -52.33 20.89
C ILE A 799 24.44 -51.77 21.32
N LEU A 800 24.65 -50.45 21.18
CA LEU A 800 25.92 -49.81 21.51
C LEU A 800 26.27 -49.95 22.99
N VAL A 801 25.26 -49.93 23.87
CA VAL A 801 25.43 -50.20 25.31
C VAL A 801 25.80 -51.65 25.55
N ILE A 802 25.06 -52.60 24.97
CA ILE A 802 25.33 -54.04 25.12
C ILE A 802 26.76 -54.37 24.64
N ILE A 803 27.14 -53.90 23.44
CA ILE A 803 28.48 -54.12 22.87
C ILE A 803 29.54 -53.42 23.71
N GLY A 804 29.31 -52.18 24.13
CA GLY A 804 30.25 -51.41 24.96
C GLY A 804 30.55 -52.07 26.30
N LEU A 805 29.55 -52.69 26.91
CA LEU A 805 29.68 -53.38 28.18
C LEU A 805 30.32 -54.77 28.05
N LEU A 806 30.14 -55.45 26.91
CA LEU A 806 30.68 -56.79 26.64
C LEU A 806 32.10 -56.77 26.04
N PHE A 807 32.37 -55.85 25.10
CA PHE A 807 33.58 -55.83 24.26
C PHE A 807 34.46 -54.57 24.44
N GLY A 808 33.95 -53.52 25.09
CA GLY A 808 34.69 -52.29 25.41
C GLY A 808 34.67 -51.20 24.32
N ASP A 809 34.76 -49.94 24.74
CA ASP A 809 34.99 -48.72 23.93
C ASP A 809 33.91 -48.29 22.91
N THR A 810 32.64 -48.23 23.32
CA THR A 810 31.54 -47.62 22.51
C THR A 810 31.03 -46.29 23.04
N LEU A 811 31.62 -45.76 24.12
CA LEU A 811 31.14 -44.55 24.81
C LEU A 811 31.27 -43.30 23.92
N GLY A 812 32.35 -43.18 23.15
CA GLY A 812 32.55 -42.09 22.18
C GLY A 812 31.47 -42.07 21.09
N PRO A 813 31.28 -43.17 20.34
CA PRO A 813 30.19 -43.30 19.36
C PRO A 813 28.80 -43.02 19.97
N LEU A 814 28.54 -43.51 21.19
CA LEU A 814 27.27 -43.27 21.88
C LEU A 814 27.05 -41.79 22.20
N ARG A 815 28.08 -41.05 22.64
CA ARG A 815 28.00 -39.60 22.89
C ARG A 815 27.71 -38.81 21.62
N VAL A 816 28.41 -39.11 20.53
CA VAL A 816 28.15 -38.48 19.22
C VAL A 816 26.72 -38.77 18.77
N PHE A 817 26.27 -40.01 18.94
CA PHE A 817 24.91 -40.38 18.56
C PHE A 817 23.84 -39.62 19.36
N VAL A 818 23.96 -39.57 20.69
CA VAL A 818 22.97 -38.94 21.58
C VAL A 818 22.99 -37.41 21.49
N TYR A 819 24.16 -36.76 21.51
CA TYR A 819 24.25 -35.30 21.58
C TYR A 819 24.25 -34.61 20.22
N VAL A 820 24.60 -35.31 19.14
CA VAL A 820 24.71 -34.71 17.80
C VAL A 820 23.71 -35.32 16.85
N ILE A 821 23.75 -36.64 16.65
CA ILE A 821 22.95 -37.29 15.59
C ILE A 821 21.46 -37.21 15.89
N ILE A 822 21.01 -37.55 17.10
CA ILE A 822 19.59 -37.49 17.47
C ILE A 822 19.03 -36.06 17.31
N PRO A 823 19.59 -35.02 17.96
CA PRO A 823 19.09 -33.65 17.79
C PRO A 823 19.13 -33.17 16.33
N LEU A 824 20.21 -33.43 15.60
CA LEU A 824 20.36 -32.96 14.22
C LEU A 824 19.37 -33.67 13.27
N THR A 825 19.16 -34.97 13.43
CA THR A 825 18.20 -35.73 12.61
C THR A 825 16.77 -35.27 12.90
N THR A 826 16.44 -34.98 14.16
CA THR A 826 15.10 -34.48 14.47
C THR A 826 14.89 -33.02 14.11
N ILE A 827 15.91 -32.15 14.18
CA ILE A 827 15.84 -30.79 13.65
C ILE A 827 15.65 -30.82 12.13
N GLY A 828 16.36 -31.72 11.44
CA GLY A 828 16.15 -31.97 10.00
C GLY A 828 14.72 -32.42 9.70
N PHE A 829 14.18 -33.34 10.50
CA PHE A 829 12.77 -33.75 10.39
C PHE A 829 11.80 -32.59 10.67
N MET A 830 12.03 -31.79 11.71
CA MET A 830 11.21 -30.61 12.03
C MET A 830 11.25 -29.55 10.91
N SER A 831 12.40 -29.35 10.27
CA SER A 831 12.51 -28.45 9.11
C SER A 831 11.80 -28.99 7.88
N TYR A 832 11.89 -30.30 7.62
CA TYR A 832 11.14 -30.96 6.55
C TYR A 832 9.63 -30.88 6.79
N LEU A 833 9.20 -31.16 8.02
CA LEU A 833 7.82 -30.98 8.44
C LEU A 833 7.36 -29.53 8.28
N GLY A 834 8.20 -28.56 8.64
CA GLY A 834 7.93 -27.13 8.46
C GLY A 834 7.72 -26.73 6.99
N ARG A 835 8.46 -27.32 6.05
CA ARG A 835 8.23 -27.07 4.62
C ARG A 835 6.90 -27.64 4.15
N LEU A 836 6.59 -28.88 4.57
CA LEU A 836 5.33 -29.51 4.23
C LEU A 836 4.15 -28.72 4.83
N THR A 837 4.24 -28.28 6.09
CA THR A 837 3.19 -27.48 6.72
C THR A 837 3.07 -26.07 6.12
N ALA A 838 4.16 -25.49 5.61
CA ALA A 838 4.17 -24.19 4.96
C ALA A 838 3.55 -24.19 3.56
N GLU A 839 3.78 -25.22 2.73
CA GLU A 839 3.12 -25.42 1.42
C GLU A 839 1.59 -25.52 1.53
N LEU A 840 1.06 -25.61 2.75
CA LEU A 840 -0.34 -25.90 3.05
C LEU A 840 -1.03 -24.78 3.84
N GLY A 841 -0.38 -23.61 3.98
CA GLY A 841 -0.92 -22.46 4.70
C GLY A 841 -1.03 -22.63 6.22
N LEU A 842 -0.47 -23.71 6.78
CA LEU A 842 -0.56 -24.01 8.23
C LEU A 842 0.45 -23.22 9.07
N ASP A 843 1.56 -22.78 8.47
CA ASP A 843 2.59 -21.93 9.10
C ASP A 843 2.28 -20.42 8.93
N SER A 844 1.32 -20.06 8.08
CA SER A 844 1.06 -18.69 7.61
C SER A 844 0.24 -17.82 8.58
N GLU A 845 -0.43 -18.43 9.57
CA GLU A 845 -1.12 -17.68 10.64
C GLU A 845 -0.17 -16.78 11.44
N GLY A 846 1.13 -17.07 11.47
CA GLY A 846 2.15 -16.25 12.12
C GLY A 846 2.46 -14.93 11.38
N GLY A 847 2.48 -14.94 10.04
CA GLY A 847 2.75 -13.74 9.23
C GLY A 847 1.56 -12.79 9.18
N VAL A 848 0.33 -13.34 9.12
CA VAL A 848 -0.91 -12.54 9.17
C VAL A 848 -1.14 -11.92 10.56
N ALA A 849 -0.66 -12.57 11.63
CA ALA A 849 -0.69 -12.01 12.98
C ALA A 849 0.33 -10.87 13.19
N GLU A 850 1.48 -10.92 12.51
CA GLU A 850 2.51 -9.87 12.55
C GLU A 850 2.05 -8.62 11.78
N ILE A 851 1.44 -8.80 10.61
CA ILE A 851 0.79 -7.75 9.81
C ILE A 851 -0.40 -7.13 10.58
N GLY A 852 -1.24 -7.95 11.21
CA GLY A 852 -2.37 -7.49 12.02
C GLY A 852 -1.96 -6.72 13.28
N ALA A 853 -0.80 -7.02 13.89
CA ALA A 853 -0.28 -6.30 15.05
C ALA A 853 0.38 -4.96 14.67
N GLU A 854 1.05 -4.88 13.51
CA GLU A 854 1.62 -3.65 12.97
C GLU A 854 0.51 -2.69 12.46
N MET A 855 -0.59 -3.24 11.94
CA MET A 855 -1.77 -2.49 11.46
C MET A 855 -2.76 -2.05 12.55
N LEU A 856 -2.66 -2.54 13.78
CA LEU A 856 -3.44 -1.97 14.89
C LEU A 856 -2.80 -0.67 15.44
N HIS A 857 -1.56 -0.39 15.04
CA HIS A 857 -0.80 0.79 15.43
C HIS A 857 -0.72 1.88 14.34
N ARG A 858 -0.78 1.50 13.05
CA ARG A 858 -1.13 2.44 11.98
C ARG A 858 -2.66 2.55 11.97
N GLY A 859 -3.22 3.76 12.05
CA GLY A 859 -4.68 3.95 12.13
C GLY A 859 -5.45 3.13 11.09
N GLY A 860 -6.67 2.70 11.45
CA GLY A 860 -7.53 1.85 10.62
C GLY A 860 -7.73 2.35 9.18
N PRO A 861 -8.43 1.58 8.33
CA PRO A 861 -8.40 1.70 6.87
C PRO A 861 -8.38 3.16 6.44
N SER A 862 -7.35 3.53 5.67
CA SER A 862 -7.18 4.85 5.09
C SER A 862 -8.53 5.32 4.57
N SER A 863 -9.09 6.34 5.20
CA SER A 863 -10.28 7.03 4.71
C SER A 863 -9.87 7.87 3.49
N SER A 864 -9.49 7.18 2.42
CA SER A 864 -9.39 7.68 1.07
C SER A 864 -10.67 7.20 0.38
N GLU A 865 -11.79 7.91 0.59
CA GLU A 865 -12.95 7.90 -0.30
C GLU A 865 -13.95 8.99 0.10
N GLU A 866 -14.15 9.92 -0.84
CA GLU A 866 -15.40 10.59 -1.22
C GLU A 866 -16.40 10.90 -0.09
N THR A 867 -16.41 12.16 0.37
CA THR A 867 -17.65 12.75 0.90
C THR A 867 -18.52 13.22 -0.28
N SER A 868 -19.08 12.26 -1.03
CA SER A 868 -20.30 12.53 -1.79
C SER A 868 -21.47 12.62 -0.80
N ASP A 869 -22.26 13.66 -0.93
CA ASP A 869 -23.38 14.00 -0.07
C ASP A 869 -24.59 13.09 -0.37
N ARG A 870 -24.45 11.79 -0.06
CA ARG A 870 -25.61 10.93 0.22
C ARG A 870 -25.69 10.73 1.72
N ALA A 871 -26.82 11.10 2.30
CA ALA A 871 -27.14 10.86 3.69
C ALA A 871 -26.92 9.38 4.06
N VAL A 872 -25.78 9.08 4.69
CA VAL A 872 -25.42 7.73 5.09
C VAL A 872 -26.44 7.21 6.10
N THR A 873 -27.01 6.06 5.80
CA THR A 873 -28.08 5.37 6.54
C THR A 873 -27.63 4.77 7.88
N ASP A 874 -26.39 5.03 8.33
CA ASP A 874 -25.77 4.35 9.47
C ASP A 874 -26.18 4.92 10.85
N GLY A 875 -26.93 6.02 10.88
CA GLY A 875 -27.55 6.58 12.07
C GLY A 875 -26.58 7.07 13.16
N GLY A 876 -25.32 7.34 12.82
CA GLY A 876 -24.31 7.92 13.71
C GLY A 876 -24.35 9.46 13.74
N ALA A 877 -23.99 10.05 14.87
CA ALA A 877 -23.82 11.50 15.00
C ALA A 877 -22.33 11.86 14.87
N LEU A 878 -22.01 12.93 14.13
CA LEU A 878 -20.66 13.48 14.07
C LEU A 878 -20.18 13.87 15.48
N PRO A 879 -19.00 13.42 15.94
CA PRO A 879 -18.54 13.68 17.30
C PRO A 879 -18.28 15.19 17.49
N THR A 880 -19.12 15.86 18.26
CA THR A 880 -19.06 17.30 18.51
C THR A 880 -18.15 17.70 19.69
N ASP A 881 -17.47 16.73 20.34
CA ASP A 881 -16.71 16.98 21.58
C ASP A 881 -15.19 16.74 21.43
N ARG A 882 -14.48 17.81 21.04
CA ARG A 882 -13.01 17.98 21.03
C ARG A 882 -12.31 17.45 22.31
N ALA A 883 -12.93 17.62 23.47
CA ALA A 883 -12.34 17.28 24.77
C ALA A 883 -12.44 15.78 25.13
N ASN A 884 -13.37 15.03 24.53
CA ASN A 884 -13.51 13.59 24.79
C ASN A 884 -12.54 12.78 23.91
N LEU A 885 -12.28 13.21 22.68
CA LEU A 885 -11.30 12.57 21.78
C LEU A 885 -9.86 12.73 22.29
N GLU A 886 -9.47 13.92 22.76
CA GLU A 886 -8.17 14.13 23.40
C GLU A 886 -8.00 13.30 24.69
N ARG A 887 -9.07 13.16 25.49
CA ARG A 887 -9.03 12.30 26.69
C ARG A 887 -8.96 10.83 26.34
N ILE A 888 -9.63 10.38 25.28
CA ILE A 888 -9.56 8.99 24.80
C ILE A 888 -8.18 8.71 24.21
N TYR A 889 -7.61 9.64 23.44
CA TYR A 889 -6.26 9.52 22.87
C TYR A 889 -5.18 9.52 23.96
N MET A 890 -5.25 10.43 24.93
CA MET A 890 -4.33 10.45 26.09
C MET A 890 -4.56 9.26 27.03
N TYR A 891 -5.81 8.83 27.19
CA TYR A 891 -6.14 7.62 27.93
C TYR A 891 -5.54 6.40 27.25
N ASP A 892 -5.71 6.21 25.94
CA ASP A 892 -5.21 5.06 25.19
C ASP A 892 -3.67 5.05 25.07
N ARG A 893 -3.02 6.22 24.94
CA ARG A 893 -1.56 6.34 25.00
C ARG A 893 -0.99 5.91 26.36
N LEU A 894 -1.66 6.25 27.46
CA LEU A 894 -1.24 5.89 28.81
C LEU A 894 -1.83 4.55 29.30
N ARG A 895 -2.78 3.98 28.56
CA ARG A 895 -3.51 2.75 28.93
C ARG A 895 -2.60 1.55 28.94
N GLY A 896 -1.70 1.42 27.95
CA GLY A 896 -0.75 0.31 27.87
C GLY A 896 0.15 0.28 29.11
N VAL A 897 0.75 1.43 29.45
CA VAL A 897 1.64 1.56 30.62
C VAL A 897 0.89 1.37 31.93
N ARG A 898 -0.28 2.01 32.08
CA ARG A 898 -1.10 1.92 33.30
C ARG A 898 -1.68 0.53 33.52
N GLN A 899 -2.15 -0.17 32.48
CA GLN A 899 -2.65 -1.54 32.61
C GLN A 899 -1.52 -2.52 32.91
N THR A 900 -0.33 -2.33 32.34
CA THR A 900 0.85 -3.17 32.61
C THR A 900 1.30 -3.03 34.06
N ILE A 901 1.25 -1.82 34.62
CA ILE A 901 1.57 -1.55 36.03
C ILE A 901 0.45 -2.03 36.97
N ALA A 902 -0.81 -1.83 36.59
CA ALA A 902 -1.96 -2.18 37.44
C ALA A 902 -2.21 -3.68 37.52
N ASN A 903 -1.97 -4.43 36.44
CA ASN A 903 -2.12 -5.88 36.36
C ASN A 903 -0.92 -6.51 35.61
N PRO A 904 0.24 -6.65 36.28
CA PRO A 904 1.45 -7.20 35.65
C PRO A 904 1.28 -8.65 35.19
N LEU A 905 0.44 -9.42 35.89
CA LEU A 905 0.11 -10.80 35.51
C LEU A 905 -0.71 -10.86 34.22
N ASP A 906 -1.62 -9.90 34.01
CA ASP A 906 -2.45 -9.84 32.81
C ASP A 906 -1.64 -9.39 31.59
N ALA A 907 -0.72 -8.44 31.78
CA ALA A 907 0.22 -8.04 30.73
C ALA A 907 1.21 -9.14 30.35
N ALA A 908 1.71 -9.91 31.32
CA ALA A 908 2.55 -11.09 31.07
C ALA A 908 1.81 -12.15 30.25
N VAL A 909 0.51 -12.35 30.49
CA VAL A 909 -0.32 -13.31 29.74
C VAL A 909 -0.64 -12.81 28.32
N ARG A 910 -0.73 -11.49 28.10
CA ARG A 910 -0.98 -10.92 26.75
C ARG A 910 0.21 -11.02 25.80
N SER A 911 1.45 -11.06 26.31
CA SER A 911 2.67 -11.19 25.48
C SER A 911 3.55 -12.36 25.94
N PRO A 912 3.34 -13.57 25.39
CA PRO A 912 4.12 -14.76 25.74
C PRO A 912 5.63 -14.60 25.51
N LEU A 913 6.04 -13.85 24.47
CA LEU A 913 7.45 -13.58 24.19
C LEU A 913 8.13 -12.76 25.30
N THR A 914 7.41 -11.80 25.90
CA THR A 914 7.92 -11.05 27.05
C THR A 914 8.18 -11.99 28.23
N VAL A 915 7.31 -12.97 28.45
CA VAL A 915 7.50 -14.01 29.48
C VAL A 915 8.71 -14.88 29.15
N LEU A 916 8.95 -15.23 27.88
CA LEU A 916 10.14 -15.97 27.46
C LEU A 916 11.43 -15.22 27.78
N TYR A 917 11.53 -13.94 27.41
CA TYR A 917 12.73 -13.12 27.68
C TYR A 917 12.96 -12.93 29.18
N VAL A 918 11.91 -12.61 29.94
CA VAL A 918 12.02 -12.41 31.40
C VAL A 918 12.40 -13.71 32.11
N SER A 919 11.75 -14.82 31.76
CA SER A 919 12.08 -16.14 32.34
C SER A 919 13.48 -16.62 31.95
N THR A 920 13.94 -16.33 30.73
CA THR A 920 15.32 -16.61 30.29
C THR A 920 16.32 -15.83 31.14
N ALA A 921 16.11 -14.53 31.34
CA ALA A 921 16.99 -13.70 32.18
C ALA A 921 17.03 -14.21 33.64
N ILE A 922 15.88 -14.58 34.20
CA ILE A 922 15.79 -15.17 35.56
C ILE A 922 16.51 -16.53 35.61
N ALA A 923 16.30 -17.40 34.62
CA ALA A 923 16.91 -18.73 34.56
C ALA A 923 18.42 -18.68 34.37
N THR A 924 18.92 -17.82 33.48
CA THR A 924 20.36 -17.61 33.29
C THR A 924 20.99 -17.08 34.57
N THR A 925 20.33 -16.15 35.26
CA THR A 925 20.79 -15.63 36.56
C THR A 925 20.80 -16.73 37.63
N TYR A 926 19.74 -17.54 37.72
CA TYR A 926 19.66 -18.68 38.63
C TYR A 926 20.79 -19.68 38.39
N VAL A 927 20.97 -20.14 37.15
CA VAL A 927 22.01 -21.10 36.77
C VAL A 927 23.41 -20.52 37.03
N PHE A 928 23.64 -19.25 36.68
CA PHE A 928 24.94 -18.60 36.92
C PHE A 928 25.29 -18.50 38.41
N VAL A 929 24.33 -18.10 39.25
CA VAL A 929 24.53 -18.01 40.71
C VAL A 929 24.85 -19.38 41.30
N GLN A 930 24.12 -20.43 40.91
CA GLN A 930 24.35 -21.79 41.39
C GLN A 930 25.71 -22.34 40.94
N LEU A 931 26.07 -22.15 39.66
CA LEU A 931 27.36 -22.58 39.12
C LEU A 931 28.54 -21.83 39.75
N TYR A 932 28.37 -20.54 40.05
CA TYR A 932 29.38 -19.75 40.77
C TYR A 932 29.58 -20.27 42.20
N GLU A 933 28.50 -20.62 42.91
CA GLU A 933 28.54 -21.19 44.25
C GLU A 933 29.24 -22.57 44.27
N LEU A 934 28.94 -23.45 43.30
CA LEU A 934 29.62 -24.74 43.09
C LEU A 934 31.10 -24.60 42.75
N TYR A 935 31.45 -23.63 41.91
CA TYR A 935 32.84 -23.33 41.58
C TYR A 935 33.60 -22.81 42.82
N SER A 936 32.96 -21.96 43.62
CA SER A 936 33.56 -21.38 44.83
C SER A 936 33.79 -22.38 45.97
N THR A 937 33.01 -23.47 46.01
CA THR A 937 33.08 -24.53 47.03
C THR A 937 33.95 -25.73 46.61
N GLY A 938 34.38 -25.78 45.34
CA GLY A 938 35.32 -26.78 44.82
C GLY A 938 34.72 -28.19 44.60
N THR A 939 33.41 -28.34 44.70
CA THR A 939 32.70 -29.63 44.58
C THR A 939 31.93 -29.73 43.25
N VAL A 940 32.60 -29.49 42.12
CA VAL A 940 31.95 -29.57 40.79
C VAL A 940 31.89 -31.04 40.34
N SER A 941 30.69 -31.63 40.37
CA SER A 941 30.40 -32.90 39.68
C SER A 941 29.52 -32.67 38.46
N ILE A 942 29.72 -33.45 37.40
CA ILE A 942 28.95 -33.33 36.14
C ILE A 942 27.43 -33.46 36.42
N SER A 943 27.03 -34.40 37.28
CA SER A 943 25.62 -34.61 37.65
C SER A 943 24.95 -33.40 38.33
N THR A 944 25.68 -32.63 39.15
CA THR A 944 25.13 -31.43 39.79
C THR A 944 24.92 -30.30 38.79
N VAL A 945 25.83 -30.16 37.82
CA VAL A 945 25.69 -29.17 36.73
C VAL A 945 24.46 -29.50 35.87
N ASP A 946 24.24 -30.79 35.57
CA ASP A 946 23.10 -31.25 34.77
C ASP A 946 21.76 -30.91 35.45
N ASP A 947 21.64 -31.08 36.77
CA ASP A 947 20.42 -30.73 37.53
C ASP A 947 20.03 -29.25 37.38
N TYR A 948 20.98 -28.33 37.51
CA TYR A 948 20.70 -26.90 37.40
C TYR A 948 20.35 -26.47 35.97
N VAL A 949 20.97 -27.10 34.96
CA VAL A 949 20.66 -26.84 33.55
C VAL A 949 19.23 -27.28 33.21
N ILE A 950 18.80 -28.45 33.70
CA ILE A 950 17.44 -28.96 33.49
C ILE A 950 16.41 -28.07 34.21
N GLN A 951 16.67 -27.71 35.47
CA GLN A 951 15.81 -26.80 36.24
C GLN A 951 15.71 -25.42 35.59
N GLY A 952 16.83 -24.87 35.10
CA GLY A 952 16.85 -23.61 34.35
C GLY A 952 16.01 -23.70 33.08
N THR A 953 16.12 -24.80 32.32
CA THR A 953 15.32 -25.04 31.12
C THR A 953 13.82 -25.10 31.42
N LEU A 954 13.42 -25.78 32.51
CA LEU A 954 12.02 -25.82 32.96
C LEU A 954 11.53 -24.45 33.47
N LEU A 955 12.40 -23.65 34.11
CA LEU A 955 12.07 -22.29 34.57
C LEU A 955 11.80 -21.34 33.40
N VAL A 956 12.39 -21.58 32.23
CA VAL A 956 12.08 -20.87 30.98
C VAL A 956 10.80 -21.40 30.34
N LEU A 957 10.73 -22.71 30.08
CA LEU A 957 9.68 -23.28 29.27
C LEU A 957 8.32 -23.35 29.99
N ALA A 958 8.27 -23.58 31.31
CA ALA A 958 7.00 -23.75 32.01
C ALA A 958 6.17 -22.45 32.10
N PRO A 959 6.71 -21.30 32.56
CA PRO A 959 5.95 -20.05 32.56
C PRO A 959 5.58 -19.59 31.14
N PHE A 960 6.49 -19.77 30.17
CA PHE A 960 6.22 -19.49 28.76
C PHE A 960 5.06 -20.34 28.22
N SER A 961 5.08 -21.65 28.49
CA SER A 961 4.03 -22.57 28.00
C SER A 961 2.64 -22.24 28.57
N VAL A 962 2.56 -21.76 29.82
CA VAL A 962 1.29 -21.33 30.42
C VAL A 962 0.82 -20.01 29.80
N ALA A 963 1.71 -19.04 29.60
CA ALA A 963 1.39 -17.76 28.97
C ALA A 963 0.92 -17.96 27.52
N GLU A 964 1.64 -18.75 26.73
CA GLU A 964 1.28 -19.14 25.37
C GLU A 964 -0.08 -19.84 25.35
N TYR A 965 -0.29 -20.85 26.21
CA TYR A 965 -1.55 -21.58 26.25
C TYR A 965 -2.76 -20.69 26.57
N VAL A 966 -2.65 -19.76 27.53
CA VAL A 966 -3.75 -18.86 27.90
C VAL A 966 -4.04 -17.84 26.79
N SER A 967 -2.99 -17.25 26.19
CA SER A 967 -3.12 -16.31 25.08
C SER A 967 -3.80 -16.96 23.87
N SER A 968 -3.25 -18.08 23.41
CA SER A 968 -3.78 -18.87 22.29
C SER A 968 -5.22 -19.36 22.56
N SER A 969 -5.56 -19.69 23.81
CA SER A 969 -6.92 -20.14 24.18
C SER A 969 -7.96 -19.01 24.21
N ARG A 970 -7.56 -17.76 24.48
CA ARG A 970 -8.45 -16.59 24.37
C ARG A 970 -8.81 -16.33 22.91
N LEU A 971 -7.80 -16.25 22.04
CA LEU A 971 -7.99 -16.02 20.60
C LEU A 971 -8.90 -17.11 19.98
N LYS A 972 -8.57 -18.38 20.21
CA LYS A 972 -9.37 -19.51 19.72
C LYS A 972 -10.82 -19.51 20.24
N ARG A 973 -11.12 -18.89 21.38
CA ARG A 973 -12.51 -18.76 21.88
C ARG A 973 -13.29 -17.71 21.09
N ILE A 974 -12.65 -16.59 20.77
CA ILE A 974 -13.22 -15.50 19.95
C ILE A 974 -13.49 -16.04 18.54
N GLU A 975 -12.51 -16.70 17.92
CA GLU A 975 -12.63 -17.26 16.56
C GLU A 975 -13.70 -18.35 16.47
N ARG A 976 -13.81 -19.22 17.50
CA ARG A 976 -14.88 -20.23 17.55
C ARG A 976 -16.27 -19.66 17.73
N ALA A 977 -16.41 -18.40 18.14
CA ALA A 977 -17.67 -17.73 18.40
C ALA A 977 -18.05 -16.73 17.28
N LEU A 978 -17.07 -16.29 16.48
CA LEU A 978 -17.25 -15.36 15.37
C LEU A 978 -18.22 -15.86 14.27
N PRO A 979 -18.15 -17.12 13.78
CA PRO A 979 -19.12 -17.61 12.80
C PRO A 979 -20.55 -17.51 13.32
N ASP A 980 -20.76 -17.84 14.60
CA ASP A 980 -22.08 -17.81 15.24
C ASP A 980 -22.58 -16.35 15.42
N PHE A 981 -21.68 -15.36 15.50
CA PHE A 981 -22.03 -13.94 15.50
C PHE A 981 -22.46 -13.45 14.12
N ILE A 982 -21.68 -13.77 13.07
CA ILE A 982 -21.98 -13.34 11.69
C ILE A 982 -23.26 -14.00 11.18
N ASP A 983 -23.46 -15.30 11.45
CA ASP A 983 -24.65 -16.05 11.05
C ASP A 983 -25.94 -15.44 11.65
N ARG A 984 -25.90 -15.06 12.93
CA ARG A 984 -27.03 -14.38 13.60
C ARG A 984 -27.29 -12.97 13.05
N LEU A 985 -26.25 -12.28 12.57
CA LEU A 985 -26.44 -11.00 11.86
C LEU A 985 -27.06 -11.23 10.49
N ALA A 986 -26.58 -12.22 9.73
CA ALA A 986 -27.13 -12.61 8.44
C ALA A 986 -28.62 -12.94 8.53
N ASP A 987 -29.03 -13.79 9.48
CA ASP A 987 -30.43 -14.20 9.68
C ASP A 987 -31.37 -13.02 9.96
N ARG A 988 -30.89 -12.01 10.71
CA ARG A 988 -31.68 -10.81 11.03
C ARG A 988 -31.73 -9.82 9.89
N THR A 989 -30.63 -9.70 9.14
CA THR A 989 -30.58 -8.86 7.95
C THR A 989 -31.45 -9.43 6.83
N GLU A 990 -31.48 -10.75 6.63
CA GLU A 990 -32.42 -11.42 5.73
C GLU A 990 -33.90 -11.24 6.14
N ALA A 991 -34.17 -11.04 7.43
CA ALA A 991 -35.50 -10.68 7.93
C ALA A 991 -35.88 -9.20 7.70
N GLY A 992 -35.06 -8.44 6.98
CA GLY A 992 -35.29 -7.03 6.64
C GLY A 992 -34.82 -6.03 7.69
N MET A 993 -34.04 -6.46 8.70
CA MET A 993 -33.44 -5.53 9.67
C MET A 993 -32.09 -5.00 9.15
N GLY A 994 -31.90 -3.69 9.12
CA GLY A 994 -30.56 -3.13 8.82
C GLY A 994 -29.49 -3.60 9.81
N VAL A 995 -28.24 -3.73 9.35
CA VAL A 995 -27.09 -4.25 10.14
C VAL A 995 -26.93 -3.54 11.48
N THR A 996 -27.12 -2.23 11.50
CA THR A 996 -27.03 -1.37 12.70
C THR A 996 -28.06 -1.78 13.77
N ARG A 997 -29.29 -2.08 13.34
CA ARG A 997 -30.39 -2.54 14.21
C ARG A 997 -30.20 -3.98 14.64
N SER A 998 -29.73 -4.84 13.74
CA SER A 998 -29.40 -6.24 14.02
C SER A 998 -28.39 -6.37 15.17
N ILE A 999 -27.36 -5.51 15.20
CA ILE A 999 -26.34 -5.45 16.27
C ILE A 999 -26.93 -4.91 17.58
N ARG A 1000 -27.75 -3.84 17.55
CA ARG A 1000 -28.36 -3.27 18.77
C ARG A 1000 -29.30 -4.24 19.47
N GLU A 1001 -30.07 -5.02 18.70
CA GLU A 1001 -31.04 -5.95 19.24
C GLU A 1001 -30.44 -7.34 19.53
N LEU A 1002 -29.15 -7.58 19.23
CA LEU A 1002 -28.50 -8.87 19.45
C LEU A 1002 -28.26 -9.08 20.94
N ASP A 1003 -28.75 -10.20 21.49
CA ASP A 1003 -28.46 -10.58 22.87
C ASP A 1003 -26.98 -11.01 22.98
N PRO A 1004 -26.12 -10.30 23.73
CA PRO A 1004 -24.72 -10.66 23.86
C PRO A 1004 -24.50 -12.06 24.46
N GLU A 1005 -25.45 -12.57 25.26
CA GLU A 1005 -25.37 -13.90 25.86
C GLU A 1005 -25.61 -15.02 24.84
N SER A 1006 -26.20 -14.69 23.70
CA SER A 1006 -26.49 -15.65 22.63
C SER A 1006 -25.24 -16.13 21.87
N VAL A 1007 -24.11 -15.43 22.00
CA VAL A 1007 -22.82 -15.81 21.41
C VAL A 1007 -21.75 -15.93 22.50
N PRO A 1008 -21.67 -17.08 23.19
CA PRO A 1008 -20.66 -17.32 24.23
C PRO A 1008 -19.25 -17.21 23.68
N GLY A 1009 -18.43 -16.33 24.25
CA GLY A 1009 -17.06 -16.06 23.81
C GLY A 1009 -16.85 -14.68 23.17
N LEU A 1010 -17.93 -14.06 22.67
CA LEU A 1010 -17.93 -12.67 22.16
C LEU A 1010 -18.75 -11.71 23.01
N THR A 1011 -19.35 -12.19 24.09
CA THR A 1011 -20.30 -11.44 24.94
C THR A 1011 -19.77 -10.06 25.36
N ASP A 1012 -18.53 -9.95 25.84
CA ASP A 1012 -17.96 -8.67 26.28
C ASP A 1012 -17.68 -7.71 25.10
N LEU A 1013 -17.30 -8.25 23.94
CA LEU A 1013 -17.02 -7.50 22.74
C LEU A 1013 -18.32 -6.98 22.10
N ILE A 1014 -19.37 -7.82 22.03
CA ILE A 1014 -20.70 -7.42 21.54
C ILE A 1014 -21.29 -6.31 22.44
N ARG A 1015 -21.16 -6.43 23.77
CA ARG A 1015 -21.57 -5.35 24.71
C ARG A 1015 -20.78 -4.05 24.50
N GLN A 1016 -19.56 -4.11 23.99
CA GLN A 1016 -18.76 -2.91 23.69
C GLN A 1016 -19.20 -2.27 22.38
N VAL A 1017 -19.40 -3.06 21.31
CA VAL A 1017 -19.93 -2.56 20.04
C VAL A 1017 -21.28 -1.89 20.22
N ARG A 1018 -22.17 -2.54 20.98
CA ARG A 1018 -23.49 -1.98 21.28
C ARG A 1018 -23.40 -0.64 22.00
N ARG A 1019 -22.50 -0.54 22.99
CA ARG A 1019 -22.23 0.72 23.69
C ARG A 1019 -21.70 1.78 22.76
N ASP A 1020 -20.72 1.45 21.90
CA ASP A 1020 -20.14 2.41 20.95
C ASP A 1020 -21.22 3.00 20.03
N ILE A 1021 -22.15 2.17 19.53
CA ILE A 1021 -23.30 2.60 18.72
C ILE A 1021 -24.33 3.39 19.54
N GLU A 1022 -24.64 2.94 20.78
CA GLU A 1022 -25.53 3.66 21.71
C GLU A 1022 -24.98 5.06 22.07
N PHE A 1023 -23.65 5.24 22.08
CA PHE A 1023 -22.96 6.51 22.30
C PHE A 1023 -22.81 7.36 21.02
N GLY A 1024 -23.43 6.96 19.91
CA GLY A 1024 -23.52 7.75 18.68
C GLY A 1024 -22.42 7.51 17.65
N ALA A 1025 -21.54 6.53 17.84
CA ALA A 1025 -20.57 6.17 16.81
C ALA A 1025 -21.22 5.51 15.58
N LYS A 1026 -20.64 5.73 14.41
CA LYS A 1026 -21.00 5.01 13.19
C LYS A 1026 -20.85 3.50 13.40
N THR A 1027 -21.72 2.72 12.76
CA THR A 1027 -21.71 1.25 12.93
C THR A 1027 -20.44 0.65 12.32
N SER A 1028 -19.95 1.22 11.22
CA SER A 1028 -18.65 0.86 10.62
C SER A 1028 -17.50 1.08 11.60
N ASP A 1029 -17.40 2.26 12.23
CA ASP A 1029 -16.36 2.56 13.25
C ASP A 1029 -16.43 1.61 14.46
N ALA A 1030 -17.64 1.28 14.92
CA ALA A 1030 -17.84 0.37 16.04
C ALA A 1030 -17.39 -1.06 15.70
N LEU A 1031 -17.60 -1.50 14.45
CA LEU A 1031 -17.14 -2.78 13.93
C LEU A 1031 -15.61 -2.80 13.70
N VAL A 1032 -15.01 -1.72 13.21
CA VAL A 1032 -13.53 -1.60 13.11
C VAL A 1032 -12.91 -1.66 14.52
N ARG A 1033 -13.50 -0.97 15.50
CA ARG A 1033 -13.08 -1.10 16.91
C ARG A 1033 -13.32 -2.50 17.46
N PHE A 1034 -14.36 -3.22 17.03
CA PHE A 1034 -14.54 -4.63 17.38
C PHE A 1034 -13.38 -5.50 16.89
N ALA A 1035 -13.00 -5.36 15.62
CA ALA A 1035 -11.86 -6.08 15.05
C ALA A 1035 -10.58 -5.82 15.84
N SER A 1036 -10.32 -4.53 16.18
CA SER A 1036 -9.14 -4.16 16.97
C SER A 1036 -9.08 -4.78 18.36
N ARG A 1037 -10.24 -4.98 19.00
CA ARG A 1037 -10.36 -5.55 20.35
C ARG A 1037 -10.40 -7.07 20.34
N ALA A 1038 -10.84 -7.66 19.23
CA ALA A 1038 -10.86 -9.10 19.03
C ALA A 1038 -9.45 -9.67 18.83
N GLU A 1039 -8.51 -8.87 18.31
CA GLU A 1039 -7.12 -9.26 18.03
C GLU A 1039 -7.06 -10.54 17.17
N SER A 1040 -8.05 -10.73 16.30
CA SER A 1040 -8.20 -11.92 15.45
C SER A 1040 -8.24 -11.52 13.98
N PRO A 1041 -7.36 -12.09 13.13
CA PRO A 1041 -7.40 -11.88 11.69
C PRO A 1041 -8.74 -12.28 11.05
N LEU A 1042 -9.39 -13.35 11.55
CA LEU A 1042 -10.72 -13.75 11.10
C LEU A 1042 -11.76 -12.67 11.40
N ALA A 1043 -11.68 -12.03 12.58
CA ALA A 1043 -12.60 -10.95 12.96
C ALA A 1043 -12.36 -9.67 12.14
N ALA A 1044 -11.10 -9.32 11.88
CA ALA A 1044 -10.74 -8.16 11.06
C ALA A 1044 -11.27 -8.29 9.63
N ARG A 1045 -11.03 -9.44 8.98
CA ARG A 1045 -11.54 -9.74 7.63
C ARG A 1045 -13.05 -9.69 7.53
N ALA A 1046 -13.74 -10.35 8.46
CA ALA A 1046 -15.20 -10.34 8.50
C ALA A 1046 -15.75 -8.92 8.65
N VAL A 1047 -15.12 -8.11 9.51
CA VAL A 1047 -15.51 -6.70 9.69
C VAL A 1047 -15.28 -5.88 8.43
N VAL A 1048 -14.12 -6.00 7.78
CA VAL A 1048 -13.81 -5.26 6.54
C VAL A 1048 -14.80 -5.60 5.44
N LEU A 1049 -15.12 -6.89 5.26
CA LEU A 1049 -16.15 -7.34 4.33
C LEU A 1049 -17.53 -6.76 4.66
N ILE A 1050 -17.91 -6.73 5.93
CA ILE A 1050 -19.19 -6.15 6.37
C ILE A 1050 -19.21 -4.64 6.15
N VAL A 1051 -18.14 -3.92 6.48
CA VAL A 1051 -18.03 -2.47 6.36
C VAL A 1051 -18.11 -2.06 4.89
N ASN A 1052 -17.32 -2.68 4.01
CA ASN A 1052 -17.32 -2.38 2.58
C ASN A 1052 -18.67 -2.73 1.93
N ALA A 1053 -19.31 -3.82 2.35
CA ALA A 1053 -20.64 -4.17 1.87
C ALA A 1053 -21.72 -3.18 2.34
N VAL A 1054 -21.65 -2.71 3.59
CA VAL A 1054 -22.57 -1.70 4.14
C VAL A 1054 -22.43 -0.34 3.44
N HIS A 1055 -21.21 0.02 3.01
CA HIS A 1055 -20.97 1.26 2.28
C HIS A 1055 -21.39 1.20 0.80
N ALA A 1056 -21.32 0.01 0.18
CA ALA A 1056 -21.58 -0.15 -1.25
C ALA A 1056 -23.05 -0.44 -1.61
N SER A 1057 -23.84 -1.03 -0.72
CA SER A 1057 -25.20 -1.49 -1.05
C SER A 1057 -26.12 -1.60 0.16
N ASP A 1058 -27.42 -1.39 -0.05
CA ASP A 1058 -28.45 -1.55 0.98
C ASP A 1058 -28.82 -3.04 1.26
N ASP A 1059 -28.41 -3.99 0.40
CA ASP A 1059 -28.65 -5.44 0.58
C ASP A 1059 -27.40 -6.20 1.03
N VAL A 1060 -27.09 -6.09 2.33
CA VAL A 1060 -25.89 -6.69 2.96
C VAL A 1060 -26.10 -8.17 3.34
N ALA A 1061 -27.33 -8.68 3.30
CA ALA A 1061 -27.66 -10.04 3.73
C ALA A 1061 -26.89 -11.13 2.96
N PRO A 1062 -26.79 -11.09 1.61
CA PRO A 1062 -25.98 -12.03 0.84
C PRO A 1062 -24.52 -12.08 1.24
N VAL A 1063 -23.92 -10.92 1.50
CA VAL A 1063 -22.51 -10.78 1.87
C VAL A 1063 -22.25 -11.38 3.24
N LEU A 1064 -23.12 -11.08 4.21
CA LEU A 1064 -23.08 -11.67 5.55
C LEU A 1064 -23.25 -13.19 5.52
N ARG A 1065 -24.09 -13.72 4.62
CA ARG A 1065 -24.30 -15.16 4.47
C ARG A 1065 -23.07 -15.88 3.90
N ILE A 1066 -22.40 -15.28 2.89
CA ILE A 1066 -21.14 -15.82 2.34
C ILE A 1066 -20.05 -15.81 3.43
N ALA A 1067 -19.91 -14.71 4.15
CA ALA A 1067 -18.96 -14.59 5.27
C ALA A 1067 -19.23 -15.63 6.38
N ALA A 1068 -20.50 -15.91 6.67
CA ALA A 1068 -20.90 -16.94 7.63
C ALA A 1068 -20.56 -18.36 7.14
N ASP A 1069 -20.84 -18.69 5.86
CA ASP A 1069 -20.54 -20.01 5.29
C ASP A 1069 -19.02 -20.28 5.25
N GLU A 1070 -18.24 -19.27 4.89
CA GLU A 1070 -16.77 -19.34 4.90
C GLU A 1070 -16.26 -19.60 6.32
N ALA A 1071 -16.66 -18.78 7.30
CA ALA A 1071 -16.25 -18.91 8.69
C ALA A 1071 -16.70 -20.25 9.32
N GLN A 1072 -17.86 -20.78 8.92
CA GLN A 1072 -18.32 -22.10 9.35
C GLN A 1072 -17.49 -23.23 8.71
N THR A 1073 -17.15 -23.11 7.43
CA THR A 1073 -16.35 -24.11 6.71
C THR A 1073 -14.96 -24.21 7.34
N ASP A 1074 -14.30 -23.08 7.57
CA ASP A 1074 -13.00 -23.04 8.26
C ASP A 1074 -13.06 -23.69 9.64
N ARG A 1075 -14.11 -23.41 10.43
CA ARG A 1075 -14.35 -24.04 11.74
C ARG A 1075 -14.51 -25.56 11.65
N ARG A 1076 -15.21 -26.08 10.62
CA ARG A 1076 -15.40 -27.53 10.42
C ARG A 1076 -14.08 -28.20 10.06
N LEU A 1077 -13.29 -27.59 9.18
CA LEU A 1077 -11.98 -28.07 8.76
C LEU A 1077 -10.99 -28.09 9.92
N GLU A 1078 -10.94 -27.04 10.73
CA GLU A 1078 -10.07 -26.98 11.92
C GLU A 1078 -10.42 -28.10 12.93
N ARG A 1079 -11.71 -28.34 13.17
CA ARG A 1079 -12.18 -29.41 14.07
C ARG A 1079 -11.76 -30.79 13.56
N ARG A 1080 -11.95 -31.07 12.28
CA ARG A 1080 -11.60 -32.36 11.67
C ARG A 1080 -10.09 -32.59 11.74
N ARG A 1081 -9.30 -31.60 11.31
CA ARG A 1081 -7.83 -31.60 11.42
C ARG A 1081 -7.37 -31.91 12.83
N ARG A 1082 -7.93 -31.22 13.83
CA ARG A 1082 -7.58 -31.43 15.24
C ARG A 1082 -7.88 -32.84 15.73
N GLN A 1083 -9.02 -33.42 15.33
CA GLN A 1083 -9.41 -34.77 15.74
C GLN A 1083 -8.42 -35.83 15.21
N GLU A 1084 -8.00 -35.69 13.96
CA GLU A 1084 -7.04 -36.60 13.34
C GLU A 1084 -5.63 -36.42 13.94
N LEU A 1085 -5.16 -35.18 14.11
CA LEU A 1085 -3.83 -34.89 14.68
C LEU A 1085 -3.66 -35.26 16.16
N ILE A 1086 -4.74 -35.26 16.96
CA ILE A 1086 -4.69 -35.70 18.38
C ILE A 1086 -4.17 -37.14 18.51
N ILE A 1087 -4.51 -38.01 17.56
CA ILE A 1087 -4.08 -39.42 17.58
C ILE A 1087 -2.56 -39.52 17.42
N TYR A 1088 -1.95 -38.72 16.55
CA TYR A 1088 -0.50 -38.71 16.34
C TYR A 1088 0.28 -38.13 17.52
N VAL A 1089 -0.24 -37.06 18.13
CA VAL A 1089 0.33 -36.53 19.37
C VAL A 1089 0.32 -37.60 20.45
N LEU A 1090 -0.80 -38.33 20.61
CA LEU A 1090 -0.90 -39.44 21.57
C LEU A 1090 0.13 -40.54 21.29
N ILE A 1091 0.34 -40.90 20.02
CA ILE A 1091 1.36 -41.87 19.61
C ILE A 1091 2.78 -41.43 20.01
N ILE A 1092 3.12 -40.15 19.84
CA ILE A 1092 4.42 -39.59 20.26
C ILE A 1092 4.58 -39.70 21.78
N TYR A 1093 3.55 -39.36 22.55
CA TYR A 1093 3.56 -39.51 24.00
C TYR A 1093 3.78 -40.96 24.43
N ILE A 1094 3.01 -41.90 23.86
CA ILE A 1094 3.15 -43.33 24.16
C ILE A 1094 4.58 -43.81 23.84
N SER A 1095 5.11 -43.43 22.68
CA SER A 1095 6.46 -43.82 22.24
C SER A 1095 7.55 -43.29 23.18
N PHE A 1096 7.38 -42.07 23.70
CA PHE A 1096 8.28 -41.48 24.69
C PHE A 1096 8.22 -42.20 26.04
N PHE A 1097 7.03 -42.56 26.53
CA PHE A 1097 6.91 -43.36 27.76
C PHE A 1097 7.56 -44.74 27.60
N VAL A 1098 7.40 -45.38 26.44
CA VAL A 1098 8.08 -46.64 26.10
C VAL A 1098 9.60 -46.45 26.07
N PHE A 1099 10.09 -45.34 25.51
CA PHE A 1099 11.52 -44.99 25.49
C PHE A 1099 12.08 -44.86 26.91
N ILE A 1100 11.43 -44.08 27.79
CA ILE A 1100 11.82 -43.97 29.21
C ILE A 1100 11.83 -45.35 29.88
N GLY A 1101 10.78 -46.15 29.65
CA GLY A 1101 10.67 -47.49 30.24
C GLY A 1101 11.82 -48.42 29.85
N ILE A 1102 12.23 -48.42 28.57
CA ILE A 1102 13.33 -49.24 28.07
C ILE A 1102 14.68 -48.73 28.60
N VAL A 1103 14.90 -47.42 28.62
CA VAL A 1103 16.12 -46.83 29.20
C VAL A 1103 16.22 -47.17 30.69
N ALA A 1104 15.14 -47.05 31.45
CA ALA A 1104 15.08 -47.43 32.85
C ALA A 1104 15.37 -48.93 33.06
N ALA A 1105 14.83 -49.80 32.21
CA ALA A 1105 15.13 -51.23 32.25
C ALA A 1105 16.62 -51.53 31.96
N LEU A 1106 17.23 -50.83 31.01
CA LEU A 1106 18.67 -50.97 30.73
C LEU A 1106 19.52 -50.52 31.92
N VAL A 1107 19.19 -49.41 32.57
CA VAL A 1107 19.95 -48.88 33.70
C VAL A 1107 19.77 -49.72 34.97
N LEU A 1108 18.54 -50.16 35.29
CA LEU A 1108 18.24 -50.86 36.55
C LEU A 1108 18.47 -52.38 36.49
N ILE A 1109 18.16 -53.00 35.36
CA ILE A 1109 18.17 -54.46 35.24
C ILE A 1109 19.43 -54.92 34.51
N PHE A 1110 19.78 -54.27 33.40
CA PHE A 1110 20.83 -54.79 32.51
C PHE A 1110 22.24 -54.43 32.97
N ILE A 1111 22.53 -53.14 33.26
CA ILE A 1111 23.86 -52.70 33.70
C ILE A 1111 24.33 -53.41 34.99
N PRO A 1112 23.49 -53.58 36.04
CA PRO A 1112 23.91 -54.25 37.27
C PRO A 1112 24.02 -55.78 37.16
N ALA A 1113 23.35 -56.41 36.19
CA ALA A 1113 23.38 -57.86 35.99
C ALA A 1113 24.66 -58.38 35.32
N LEU A 1114 25.55 -57.48 34.87
CA LEU A 1114 26.82 -57.85 34.27
C LEU A 1114 27.86 -58.20 35.35
N PRO A 1115 28.55 -59.35 35.26
CA PRO A 1115 29.52 -59.77 36.27
C PRO A 1115 30.64 -58.73 36.41
N SER A 1116 30.88 -58.33 37.66
CA SER A 1116 32.01 -57.49 38.04
C SER A 1116 33.30 -58.28 37.78
N GLY A 1117 34.31 -57.66 37.16
CA GLY A 1117 35.51 -58.33 36.63
C GLY A 1117 36.38 -59.10 37.63
N SER A 1118 36.01 -59.16 38.91
CA SER A 1118 36.69 -59.93 39.95
C SER A 1118 36.40 -61.45 39.91
N GLU A 1119 35.39 -61.93 39.18
CA GLU A 1119 35.02 -63.36 39.17
C GLU A 1119 35.57 -64.18 37.99
N LEU A 1120 36.25 -63.53 37.02
CA LEU A 1120 36.69 -64.19 35.78
C LEU A 1120 38.12 -64.76 35.81
N THR A 1121 38.80 -64.78 36.96
CA THR A 1121 40.22 -65.23 37.06
C THR A 1121 40.46 -66.50 37.88
N GLY A 1122 39.43 -67.25 38.27
CA GLY A 1122 39.58 -68.50 39.01
C GLY A 1122 39.45 -69.76 38.14
N GLY A 1123 40.53 -70.24 37.50
CA GLY A 1123 40.49 -71.61 36.93
C GLY A 1123 41.59 -72.05 35.97
N ALA A 1124 42.60 -72.75 36.54
CA ALA A 1124 43.43 -73.79 35.92
C ALA A 1124 44.51 -73.40 34.88
N GLY A 1125 45.71 -73.95 35.09
CA GLY A 1125 46.92 -73.63 34.35
C GLY A 1125 47.19 -74.52 33.14
N GLY A 1126 48.12 -74.05 32.29
CA GLY A 1126 48.57 -74.73 31.08
C GLY A 1126 49.75 -73.99 30.45
N GLN A 1127 50.80 -74.74 30.09
CA GLN A 1127 52.14 -74.29 29.71
C GLN A 1127 52.22 -73.40 28.46
N SER A 1128 53.24 -72.55 28.45
CA SER A 1128 53.72 -71.72 27.34
C SER A 1128 54.25 -72.53 26.15
N VAL A 1129 53.69 -72.30 24.97
CA VAL A 1129 54.27 -72.66 23.66
C VAL A 1129 54.62 -71.37 22.92
N PRO A 1130 55.85 -71.20 22.41
CA PRO A 1130 56.26 -69.99 21.68
C PRO A 1130 55.99 -70.14 20.17
N GLY A 1131 55.28 -69.19 19.58
CA GLY A 1131 55.20 -69.05 18.12
C GLY A 1131 53.96 -68.30 17.64
N THR A 1132 54.21 -67.21 16.89
CA THR A 1132 53.27 -66.28 16.19
C THR A 1132 52.87 -65.02 16.98
N GLY A 1133 53.64 -63.95 16.72
CA GLY A 1133 53.49 -62.61 17.28
C GLY A 1133 52.43 -61.77 16.57
N LEU A 1134 51.16 -62.05 16.85
CA LEU A 1134 50.02 -61.22 16.41
C LEU A 1134 48.90 -61.15 17.47
N GLY A 1135 49.20 -61.45 18.75
CA GLY A 1135 48.20 -61.50 19.83
C GLY A 1135 48.60 -60.82 21.15
N ALA A 1136 49.69 -60.05 21.19
CA ALA A 1136 50.24 -59.50 22.44
C ALA A 1136 50.11 -57.97 22.53
N GLY A 1137 48.93 -57.44 22.24
CA GLY A 1137 48.60 -56.01 22.40
C GLY A 1137 47.19 -55.72 22.95
N LEU A 1138 46.37 -56.74 23.20
CA LEU A 1138 44.95 -56.57 23.58
C LEU A 1138 44.65 -56.86 25.06
N THR A 1139 45.66 -57.12 25.90
CA THR A 1139 45.45 -57.48 27.32
C THR A 1139 46.17 -56.54 28.29
N GLY A 1140 46.18 -55.25 27.95
CA GLY A 1140 46.96 -54.23 28.66
C GLY A 1140 46.22 -52.93 28.94
N THR A 1141 44.96 -52.97 29.34
CA THR A 1141 44.38 -51.93 30.21
C THR A 1141 43.30 -52.57 31.08
N SER A 1142 43.51 -52.54 32.40
CA SER A 1142 42.43 -52.63 33.38
C SER A 1142 41.52 -51.41 33.20
N GLY A 1143 40.70 -51.41 32.15
CA GLY A 1143 39.66 -50.42 31.94
C GLY A 1143 38.55 -50.69 32.93
N GLN A 1144 38.54 -49.93 34.03
CA GLN A 1144 37.38 -49.78 34.90
C GLN A 1144 36.16 -49.55 33.99
N ARG A 1145 35.24 -50.52 33.86
CA ARG A 1145 34.04 -50.35 33.03
C ARG A 1145 33.32 -49.11 33.55
N GLN A 1146 33.25 -48.06 32.74
CA GLN A 1146 32.65 -46.77 33.10
C GLN A 1146 31.12 -46.86 33.08
N THR A 1147 30.55 -47.77 33.88
CA THR A 1147 29.10 -48.03 33.95
C THR A 1147 28.31 -46.76 34.27
N GLY A 1148 28.84 -45.89 35.13
CA GLY A 1148 28.26 -44.57 35.43
C GLY A 1148 28.21 -43.61 34.24
N ALA A 1149 29.23 -43.62 33.36
CA ALA A 1149 29.26 -42.76 32.18
C ALA A 1149 28.24 -43.21 31.12
N TYR A 1150 28.04 -44.53 30.95
CA TYR A 1150 26.97 -45.06 30.10
C TYR A 1150 25.58 -44.73 30.65
N ALA A 1151 25.37 -44.89 31.97
CA ALA A 1151 24.10 -44.52 32.61
C ALA A 1151 23.78 -43.02 32.46
N THR A 1152 24.77 -42.14 32.60
CA THR A 1152 24.61 -40.69 32.41
C THR A 1152 24.19 -40.34 30.98
N VAL A 1153 24.85 -40.92 29.97
CA VAL A 1153 24.50 -40.67 28.56
C VAL A 1153 23.11 -41.22 28.20
N MET A 1154 22.70 -42.35 28.78
CA MET A 1154 21.33 -42.88 28.64
C MET A 1154 20.29 -41.92 29.22
N LEU A 1155 20.54 -41.37 30.41
CA LEU A 1155 19.65 -40.40 31.04
C LEU A 1155 19.56 -39.11 30.23
N HIS A 1156 20.68 -38.59 29.72
CA HIS A 1156 20.67 -37.40 28.85
C HIS A 1156 19.89 -37.63 27.56
N SER A 1157 19.92 -38.86 27.02
CA SER A 1157 19.10 -39.22 25.85
C SER A 1157 17.60 -39.08 26.12
N THR A 1158 17.13 -39.38 27.34
CA THR A 1158 15.70 -39.23 27.68
C THR A 1158 15.27 -37.76 27.76
N ILE A 1159 16.12 -36.87 28.27
CA ILE A 1159 15.81 -35.43 28.38
C ILE A 1159 15.85 -34.79 26.99
N ILE A 1160 16.89 -35.07 26.22
CA ILE A 1160 17.04 -34.57 24.84
C ILE A 1160 15.87 -35.05 23.98
N GLN A 1161 15.53 -36.34 24.06
CA GLN A 1161 14.38 -36.89 23.34
C GLN A 1161 13.06 -36.25 23.82
N GLY A 1162 12.88 -36.04 25.13
CA GLY A 1162 11.68 -35.39 25.67
C GLY A 1162 11.48 -33.95 25.19
N ALA A 1163 12.56 -33.16 25.15
CA ALA A 1163 12.54 -31.81 24.62
C ALA A 1163 12.16 -31.80 23.13
N VAL A 1164 12.89 -32.57 22.34
CA VAL A 1164 12.77 -32.59 20.88
C VAL A 1164 11.46 -33.23 20.41
N SER A 1165 11.02 -34.34 21.01
CA SER A 1165 9.71 -34.95 20.76
C SER A 1165 8.56 -34.05 21.19
N GLY A 1166 8.72 -33.27 22.26
CA GLY A 1166 7.73 -32.30 22.71
C GLY A 1166 7.51 -31.17 21.69
N PHE A 1167 8.59 -30.58 21.18
CA PHE A 1167 8.47 -29.58 20.11
C PHE A 1167 7.91 -30.16 18.81
N THR A 1168 8.30 -31.39 18.45
CA THR A 1168 7.75 -32.11 17.29
C THR A 1168 6.25 -32.36 17.44
N ALA A 1169 5.78 -32.77 18.62
CA ALA A 1169 4.37 -32.94 18.92
C ALA A 1169 3.58 -31.62 18.84
N GLY A 1170 4.19 -30.50 19.24
CA GLY A 1170 3.63 -29.17 19.07
C GLY A 1170 3.44 -28.78 17.62
N LYS A 1171 4.51 -28.90 16.83
CA LYS A 1171 4.50 -28.59 15.39
C LYS A 1171 3.49 -29.44 14.63
N LEU A 1172 3.36 -30.74 14.96
CA LEU A 1172 2.35 -31.63 14.38
C LEU A 1172 0.93 -31.31 14.85
N SER A 1173 0.72 -30.84 16.08
CA SER A 1173 -0.63 -30.60 16.62
C SER A 1173 -1.21 -29.25 16.21
N GLN A 1174 -0.38 -28.21 16.16
CA GLN A 1174 -0.82 -26.81 16.10
C GLN A 1174 -0.18 -26.04 14.95
N GLY A 1175 0.69 -26.65 14.12
CA GLY A 1175 1.40 -25.96 13.04
C GLY A 1175 2.54 -25.06 13.49
N ASP A 1176 2.59 -24.68 14.76
CA ASP A 1176 3.60 -23.78 15.33
C ASP A 1176 4.56 -24.50 16.31
N LEU A 1177 5.82 -24.05 16.30
CA LEU A 1177 6.88 -24.54 17.18
C LEU A 1177 6.70 -24.06 18.62
N LEU A 1178 6.28 -22.80 18.83
CA LEU A 1178 6.15 -22.21 20.17
C LEU A 1178 5.06 -22.91 20.98
N SER A 1179 3.96 -23.23 20.31
CA SER A 1179 2.89 -24.14 20.76
C SER A 1179 3.37 -25.51 21.28
N GLY A 1180 4.59 -25.94 20.92
CA GLY A 1180 5.24 -27.16 21.39
C GLY A 1180 5.87 -27.07 22.78
N ALA A 1181 6.05 -25.86 23.31
CA ALA A 1181 6.66 -25.66 24.63
C ALA A 1181 5.88 -26.36 25.74
N LYS A 1182 4.54 -26.45 25.66
CA LYS A 1182 3.71 -27.19 26.63
C LYS A 1182 4.01 -28.69 26.64
N HIS A 1183 4.25 -29.26 25.47
CA HIS A 1183 4.54 -30.68 25.30
C HIS A 1183 5.98 -30.98 25.76
N ALA A 1184 6.94 -30.15 25.36
CA ALA A 1184 8.33 -30.24 25.79
C ALA A 1184 8.47 -30.07 27.31
N THR A 1185 7.80 -29.09 27.92
CA THR A 1185 7.81 -28.88 29.37
C THR A 1185 7.31 -30.12 30.11
N LEU A 1186 6.17 -30.69 29.68
CA LEU A 1186 5.61 -31.89 30.30
C LEU A 1186 6.55 -33.09 30.17
N MET A 1187 7.12 -33.32 28.99
CA MET A 1187 7.99 -34.47 28.72
C MET A 1187 9.34 -34.35 29.44
N ILE A 1188 9.95 -33.16 29.48
CA ILE A 1188 11.17 -32.89 30.25
C ILE A 1188 10.90 -33.06 31.75
N ALA A 1189 9.78 -32.54 32.28
CA ALA A 1189 9.44 -32.69 33.69
C ALA A 1189 9.24 -34.17 34.08
N VAL A 1190 8.60 -34.96 33.23
CA VAL A 1190 8.43 -36.41 33.43
C VAL A 1190 9.77 -37.15 33.36
N ALA A 1191 10.64 -36.82 32.40
CA ALA A 1191 11.98 -37.40 32.31
C ALA A 1191 12.84 -37.04 33.52
N TYR A 1192 12.76 -35.80 33.99
CA TYR A 1192 13.48 -35.34 35.18
C TYR A 1192 13.01 -36.04 36.45
N LEU A 1193 11.69 -36.20 36.63
CA LEU A 1193 11.13 -36.96 37.74
C LEU A 1193 11.57 -38.43 37.69
N ALA A 1194 11.62 -39.04 36.51
CA ALA A 1194 12.15 -40.39 36.34
C ALA A 1194 13.63 -40.46 36.73
N LEU A 1195 14.44 -39.48 36.37
CA LEU A 1195 15.86 -39.39 36.73
C LEU A 1195 16.07 -39.31 38.24
N LEU A 1196 15.27 -38.51 38.95
CA LEU A 1196 15.33 -38.38 40.42
C LEU A 1196 14.91 -39.66 41.16
N LEU A 1197 14.01 -40.47 40.57
CA LEU A 1197 13.52 -41.71 41.16
C LEU A 1197 14.42 -42.92 40.86
N LEU A 1198 15.28 -42.84 39.84
CA LEU A 1198 16.19 -43.92 39.45
C LEU A 1198 17.49 -43.86 40.30
N PRO A 1199 17.84 -44.90 41.07
CA PRO A 1199 19.12 -44.96 41.76
C PRO A 1199 20.26 -45.11 40.75
N VAL A 1200 20.94 -43.99 40.43
CA VAL A 1200 22.13 -44.01 39.57
C VAL A 1200 23.34 -44.45 40.41
N PRO A 1201 24.06 -45.52 40.03
CA PRO A 1201 25.30 -45.90 40.71
C PRO A 1201 26.37 -44.82 40.44
N ALA A 1202 26.97 -44.32 41.53
CA ALA A 1202 28.02 -43.31 41.51
C ALA A 1202 29.31 -43.77 40.81
#